data_AF-A0AB35HBP6-F1
#
_entry.id   AF-A0AB35HBP6-F1
#
_cell.length_a   1.000
_cell.length_b   1.000
_cell.length_c   1.000
_cell.angle_alpha   90.00
_cell.angle_beta   90.00
_cell.angle_gamma   90.00
#
_symmetry.space_group_name_H-M   'P 1'
#
loop_
_entity.id
_entity.type
_entity.pdbx_description
1 polymer ?
#
loop_
_entity_poly.entity_id
_entity_poly.type
_entity_poly.pdbx_seq_one_letter_code
_entity_poly.pdbx_strand_id
1 'polypeptide(L)'
;MFSYKSKYCVAAAMAAMAALTGHVEARDIDLQSIGYFQFSPLPPSLVSQTDTLLLSDSPEYVGPVGGTLSAGTINGNGRIYFYHVNEMDQPHKIAIVLENQSAYPNTVHVMRQLKSVATPDYFAAGRDLSRKDLEHPLDESPNARPLYSLSIPPQGRQLIFSDLENTPVYQDALFTGIVDIKTEAPIFARVMMLPMGMDAVDASHWAKNLPIDEIQLRGTYTGSKRNMEVTTPFDTTLGGAFVEIGNDREDMFINGVDEMQNKAFVRDRGNYGVSYTLKIPTKGNEPFRLYFNPLGGPYSGSFTVKALHQQGARRGQTDTRTYHIGGADGISALGDGTILDSRIMGNYNAGDLLTLNFMPAGASNLPIRFLLIPESLANPQKHQTIAVNVPKDVKDSLGHPTQGTTQIPVGPIGSKDSNKGTVDTTKSTLTPSKQAENIAHEETKKLSDKAAAEAKKEAQLKKSKEAEETLARKKAEEAKLAAEKAEMARKAAEAKHAEIERKMAEKAEADRKAAELKADQEAQAAKEKAALEAKKAEEMRQAEEAKRLEAERKAELDRKVAEARKTEEERKAEMARIEAARKAEADRLEAARKAEEARVAAEAKRLEEERRIEAARIEAARKAEETRQAAEAKARFEAQRAAEKAALGAKKAEEARVAAEAKRQEELRKAEEARIAAEAKRAEELRKAEEARIAAEAKRAEEGRRAEEARRIEEARRAEEARKAEEVRIAAEARKAEQARLAAERAEAERQAAEAKRIAEERYQAHLEAERKAEEARQQALAQAEVERKAKERAEAIQRVKEQQENARRRAELARQQIEAERKAAQAAKTGPSFGELDDVHEDTPSVTIPNAVSIDELTKPRPTASQNTRRRDQRQPQQNQQYAQQNPMTDGQQGQAPYSSQQGQQNDDQNPPKLYPMGQ
;
A
#
# COMPACT_ATOMS: atom_id res chain seq x y z
N MET A 1 -11.96 52.95 52.18
CA MET A 1 -12.16 53.10 50.73
C MET A 1 -10.78 53.43 50.14
N PHE A 2 -10.30 52.89 49.01
CA PHE A 2 -10.97 52.14 47.94
C PHE A 2 -10.77 50.60 48.03
N SER A 3 -11.23 49.86 47.02
CA SER A 3 -11.58 48.44 47.11
C SER A 3 -10.53 47.46 46.55
N TYR A 4 -10.21 46.42 47.33
CA TYR A 4 -9.36 45.28 46.93
C TYR A 4 -9.97 44.39 45.82
N LYS A 5 -11.24 44.58 45.44
CA LYS A 5 -11.95 43.71 44.46
C LYS A 5 -11.34 43.71 43.05
N SER A 6 -10.64 44.77 42.65
CA SER A 6 -10.19 44.96 41.25
C SER A 6 -9.22 43.88 40.75
N LYS A 7 -8.35 43.32 41.60
CA LYS A 7 -7.35 42.32 41.16
C LYS A 7 -7.94 40.92 40.94
N TYR A 8 -8.95 40.54 41.72
CA TYR A 8 -9.63 39.24 41.55
C TYR A 8 -10.49 39.20 40.29
N CYS A 9 -11.10 40.31 39.89
CA CYS A 9 -11.89 40.35 38.65
C CYS A 9 -11.03 40.13 37.39
N VAL A 10 -9.81 40.65 37.33
CA VAL A 10 -8.92 40.44 36.17
C VAL A 10 -8.38 39.01 36.13
N ALA A 11 -7.97 38.46 37.28
CA ALA A 11 -7.57 37.06 37.38
C ALA A 11 -8.70 36.09 37.03
N ALA A 12 -9.93 36.35 37.50
CA ALA A 12 -11.11 35.57 37.16
C ALA A 12 -11.51 35.72 35.68
N ALA A 13 -11.37 36.90 35.08
CA ALA A 13 -11.62 37.10 33.66
C ALA A 13 -10.59 36.37 32.77
N MET A 14 -9.31 36.39 33.14
CA MET A 14 -8.28 35.60 32.43
C MET A 14 -8.47 34.08 32.65
N ALA A 15 -8.87 33.64 33.85
CA ALA A 15 -9.23 32.25 34.11
C ALA A 15 -10.48 31.82 33.32
N ALA A 16 -11.48 32.70 33.15
CA ALA A 16 -12.66 32.45 32.33
C ALA A 16 -12.32 32.40 30.83
N MET A 17 -11.42 33.27 30.34
CA MET A 17 -10.90 33.20 28.97
C MET A 17 -10.07 31.93 28.72
N ALA A 18 -9.29 31.48 29.72
CA ALA A 18 -8.58 30.21 29.67
C ALA A 18 -9.54 29.01 29.69
N ALA A 19 -10.60 29.05 30.51
CA ALA A 19 -11.65 28.04 30.55
C ALA A 19 -12.51 28.02 29.26
N LEU A 20 -12.66 29.15 28.57
CA LEU A 20 -13.30 29.24 27.24
C LEU A 20 -12.38 28.80 26.08
N THR A 21 -11.09 28.58 26.34
CA THR A 21 -10.12 28.07 25.35
C THR A 21 -9.62 26.65 25.67
N GLY A 22 -10.00 26.08 26.81
CA GLY A 22 -9.80 24.66 27.14
C GLY A 22 -11.07 23.84 26.91
N HIS A 23 -10.97 22.76 26.14
CA HIS A 23 -11.94 21.66 26.06
C HIS A 23 -13.43 22.06 26.03
N VAL A 24 -13.81 22.84 25.01
CA VAL A 24 -15.08 22.51 24.34
C VAL A 24 -14.82 21.20 23.61
N GLU A 25 -15.37 20.09 24.12
CA GLU A 25 -15.45 18.84 23.36
C GLU A 25 -16.12 19.17 22.02
N ALA A 26 -15.38 18.94 20.93
CA ALA A 26 -15.85 19.26 19.60
C ALA A 26 -16.92 18.23 19.22
N ARG A 27 -18.18 18.56 19.51
CA ARG A 27 -19.34 17.83 18.98
C ARG A 27 -19.15 17.63 17.48
N ASP A 28 -19.40 16.41 17.02
CA ASP A 28 -19.38 16.09 15.61
C ASP A 28 -20.32 17.06 14.87
N ILE A 29 -19.76 17.72 13.86
CA ILE A 29 -20.51 18.63 13.02
C ILE A 29 -21.26 17.81 11.97
N ASP A 30 -22.56 18.04 11.83
CA ASP A 30 -23.31 17.47 10.71
C ASP A 30 -22.83 18.12 9.41
N LEU A 31 -21.92 17.43 8.72
CA LEU A 31 -21.37 17.83 7.43
C LEU A 31 -22.45 18.05 6.37
N GLN A 32 -23.60 17.35 6.43
CA GLN A 32 -24.71 17.61 5.52
C GLN A 32 -25.32 19.00 5.77
N SER A 33 -25.59 19.34 7.03
CA SER A 33 -26.21 20.63 7.41
C SER A 33 -25.40 21.86 6.99
N ILE A 34 -24.06 21.74 6.94
CA ILE A 34 -23.14 22.81 6.52
C ILE A 34 -22.75 22.75 5.04
N GLY A 35 -23.38 21.85 4.26
CA GLY A 35 -23.22 21.81 2.80
C GLY A 35 -21.95 21.11 2.31
N TYR A 36 -21.56 19.97 2.87
CA TYR A 36 -20.41 19.15 2.44
C TYR A 36 -20.24 19.03 0.92
N PHE A 37 -21.33 18.74 0.19
CA PHE A 37 -21.33 18.58 -1.27
C PHE A 37 -21.13 19.89 -2.07
N GLN A 38 -21.05 21.03 -1.38
CA GLN A 38 -20.80 22.37 -1.92
C GLN A 38 -19.41 22.91 -1.54
N PHE A 39 -18.59 22.13 -0.81
CA PHE A 39 -17.26 22.56 -0.40
C PHE A 39 -16.35 22.78 -1.62
N SER A 40 -15.52 23.82 -1.55
CA SER A 40 -14.60 24.18 -2.64
C SER A 40 -13.42 23.19 -2.73
N PRO A 41 -13.15 22.58 -3.91
CA PRO A 41 -11.97 21.76 -4.09
C PRO A 41 -10.70 22.62 -4.13
N LEU A 42 -9.69 22.21 -3.39
CA LEU A 42 -8.34 22.78 -3.38
C LEU A 42 -7.36 21.73 -3.91
N PRO A 43 -7.21 21.61 -5.25
CA PRO A 43 -6.39 20.57 -5.86
C PRO A 43 -4.91 20.76 -5.46
N PRO A 44 -4.26 19.73 -4.89
CA PRO A 44 -2.83 19.74 -4.64
C PRO A 44 -2.07 19.48 -5.95
N SER A 45 -0.84 19.96 -6.04
CA SER A 45 0.08 19.71 -7.16
C SER A 45 1.34 18.98 -6.69
N LEU A 46 1.87 18.10 -7.54
CA LEU A 46 3.12 17.39 -7.28
C LEU A 46 4.31 18.34 -7.45
N VAL A 47 5.02 18.62 -6.36
CA VAL A 47 6.22 19.47 -6.34
C VAL A 47 7.48 18.65 -6.63
N SER A 48 7.60 17.48 -6.02
CA SER A 48 8.66 16.51 -6.32
C SER A 48 8.33 15.10 -5.86
N GLN A 49 8.89 14.12 -6.57
CA GLN A 49 8.78 12.69 -6.28
C GLN A 49 10.18 12.10 -6.37
N THR A 50 10.65 11.47 -5.29
CA THR A 50 12.06 11.03 -5.16
C THR A 50 12.18 9.64 -4.55
N ASP A 51 13.37 9.06 -4.73
CA ASP A 51 13.86 7.85 -4.05
C ASP A 51 13.12 6.55 -4.46
N THR A 52 13.82 5.40 -4.46
CA THR A 52 13.23 4.11 -4.90
C THR A 52 12.33 3.52 -3.82
N LEU A 53 11.20 2.91 -4.20
CA LEU A 53 10.42 2.01 -3.33
C LEU A 53 10.51 0.59 -3.88
N LEU A 54 10.94 -0.38 -3.06
CA LEU A 54 10.66 -1.79 -3.27
C LEU A 54 9.45 -2.16 -2.40
N LEU A 55 8.32 -2.44 -3.05
CA LEU A 55 7.08 -2.85 -2.41
C LEU A 55 6.98 -4.38 -2.41
N SER A 56 6.77 -4.95 -1.23
CA SER A 56 6.51 -6.37 -0.98
C SER A 56 5.13 -6.50 -0.36
N ASP A 57 4.14 -6.68 -1.23
CA ASP A 57 2.70 -6.66 -0.89
C ASP A 57 1.90 -7.58 -1.84
N SER A 58 2.61 -8.45 -2.59
CA SER A 58 2.00 -9.48 -3.41
C SER A 58 2.90 -10.73 -3.48
N PRO A 59 2.42 -11.93 -3.11
CA PRO A 59 1.07 -12.19 -2.59
C PRO A 59 0.92 -11.62 -1.16
N GLU A 60 -0.15 -10.86 -0.89
CA GLU A 60 -0.46 -10.36 0.47
C GLU A 60 -0.57 -11.55 1.45
N TYR A 61 -1.35 -12.56 1.07
CA TYR A 61 -1.59 -13.80 1.81
C TYR A 61 -0.59 -14.88 1.39
N VAL A 62 0.22 -15.36 2.33
CA VAL A 62 1.34 -16.26 2.04
C VAL A 62 1.02 -17.68 2.48
N GLY A 63 0.59 -18.50 1.51
CA GLY A 63 0.32 -19.92 1.67
C GLY A 63 0.37 -20.67 0.32
N PRO A 64 0.40 -22.02 0.33
CA PRO A 64 0.62 -22.91 1.48
C PRO A 64 2.10 -23.11 1.82
N VAL A 65 3.03 -22.42 1.15
CA VAL A 65 4.48 -22.51 1.40
C VAL A 65 5.17 -21.15 1.25
N GLY A 66 6.16 -20.89 2.11
CA GLY A 66 7.00 -19.69 2.06
C GLY A 66 7.95 -19.66 0.85
N GLY A 67 8.54 -18.49 0.60
CA GLY A 67 9.42 -18.25 -0.53
C GLY A 67 9.81 -16.78 -0.67
N THR A 68 10.32 -16.42 -1.85
CA THR A 68 10.60 -15.02 -2.23
C THR A 68 9.29 -14.32 -2.55
N LEU A 69 9.00 -13.28 -1.77
CA LEU A 69 7.80 -12.45 -1.87
C LEU A 69 8.00 -11.37 -2.92
N SER A 70 9.04 -10.54 -2.72
CA SER A 70 9.42 -9.42 -3.60
C SER A 70 10.93 -9.33 -3.76
N ALA A 71 11.39 -8.90 -4.94
CA ALA A 71 12.79 -8.67 -5.20
C ALA A 71 12.98 -7.62 -6.30
N GLY A 72 13.96 -6.73 -6.12
CA GLY A 72 14.16 -5.59 -7.02
C GLY A 72 15.43 -4.79 -6.73
N THR A 73 15.75 -3.88 -7.64
CA THR A 73 17.01 -3.13 -7.67
C THR A 73 16.84 -1.74 -7.05
N ILE A 74 17.56 -1.47 -5.95
CA ILE A 74 17.63 -0.16 -5.29
C ILE A 74 18.97 0.50 -5.63
N ASN A 75 18.95 1.80 -5.94
CA ASN A 75 20.15 2.55 -6.31
C ASN A 75 20.11 3.97 -5.71
N GLY A 76 21.10 4.33 -4.90
CA GLY A 76 21.06 5.56 -4.10
C GLY A 76 20.14 5.39 -2.89
N ASN A 77 19.28 6.37 -2.62
CA ASN A 77 18.27 6.27 -1.57
C ASN A 77 17.15 5.32 -1.99
N GLY A 78 16.71 4.43 -1.08
CA GLY A 78 15.49 3.69 -1.30
C GLY A 78 14.89 3.08 -0.03
N ARG A 79 13.58 2.85 -0.10
CA ARG A 79 12.76 2.20 0.93
C ARG A 79 12.41 0.78 0.49
N ILE A 80 12.51 -0.17 1.40
CA ILE A 80 11.83 -1.46 1.31
C ILE A 80 10.61 -1.37 2.22
N TYR A 81 9.41 -1.54 1.68
CA TYR A 81 8.16 -1.69 2.44
C TYR A 81 7.68 -3.13 2.26
N PHE A 82 7.32 -3.79 3.36
CA PHE A 82 6.74 -5.13 3.32
C PHE A 82 5.44 -5.19 4.13
N TYR A 83 4.47 -5.97 3.66
CA TYR A 83 3.16 -6.18 4.26
C TYR A 83 2.67 -7.57 3.82
N HIS A 84 2.58 -8.53 4.75
CA HIS A 84 2.18 -9.90 4.43
C HIS A 84 1.49 -10.60 5.60
N VAL A 85 0.46 -11.40 5.28
CA VAL A 85 -0.23 -12.33 6.19
C VAL A 85 0.38 -13.73 6.03
N ASN A 86 0.63 -14.43 7.14
CA ASN A 86 1.03 -15.84 7.11
C ASN A 86 -0.22 -16.75 7.13
N GLU A 87 -0.50 -17.49 6.06
CA GLU A 87 -1.59 -18.48 6.01
C GLU A 87 -1.14 -19.90 6.40
N MET A 88 0.16 -20.10 6.64
CA MET A 88 0.72 -21.42 6.92
C MET A 88 0.47 -21.85 8.37
N ASP A 89 0.36 -23.18 8.57
CA ASP A 89 0.12 -23.85 9.86
C ASP A 89 1.18 -23.53 10.93
N GLN A 90 2.39 -23.20 10.50
CA GLN A 90 3.54 -22.95 11.36
C GLN A 90 3.98 -21.49 11.34
N PRO A 91 4.55 -20.97 12.46
CA PRO A 91 5.12 -19.63 12.49
C PRO A 91 6.26 -19.48 11.49
N HIS A 92 6.23 -18.39 10.73
CA HIS A 92 7.25 -18.01 9.77
C HIS A 92 7.86 -16.65 10.15
N LYS A 93 8.99 -16.29 9.55
CA LYS A 93 9.66 -14.98 9.67
C LYS A 93 9.72 -14.30 8.31
N ILE A 94 9.74 -12.97 8.32
CA ILE A 94 10.20 -12.19 7.15
C ILE A 94 11.72 -12.07 7.23
N ALA A 95 12.40 -12.19 6.08
CA ALA A 95 13.82 -11.92 5.96
C ALA A 95 14.10 -11.01 4.75
N ILE A 96 15.09 -10.11 4.89
CA ILE A 96 15.49 -9.17 3.84
C ILE A 96 16.98 -9.35 3.56
N VAL A 97 17.30 -9.89 2.39
CA VAL A 97 18.68 -10.14 1.96
C VAL A 97 19.05 -9.19 0.82
N LEU A 98 20.17 -8.50 0.98
CA LEU A 98 20.79 -7.68 -0.06
C LEU A 98 21.83 -8.49 -0.83
N GLU A 99 21.92 -8.28 -2.14
CA GLU A 99 22.76 -9.00 -3.09
C GLU A 99 23.51 -8.01 -3.99
N ASN A 100 24.85 -8.04 -3.94
CA ASN A 100 25.69 -7.19 -4.77
C ASN A 100 26.01 -7.88 -6.10
N GLN A 101 25.14 -7.66 -7.09
CA GLN A 101 25.30 -8.24 -8.43
C GLN A 101 26.41 -7.58 -9.26
N SER A 102 27.12 -6.58 -8.73
CA SER A 102 28.22 -5.90 -9.43
C SER A 102 29.57 -6.62 -9.30
N ALA A 103 30.58 -6.10 -10.01
CA ALA A 103 31.95 -6.60 -10.00
C ALA A 103 32.84 -5.96 -8.90
N TYR A 104 32.31 -5.01 -8.13
CA TYR A 104 33.06 -4.24 -7.10
C TYR A 104 32.34 -4.33 -5.75
N PRO A 105 33.02 -4.15 -4.60
CA PRO A 105 32.33 -4.00 -3.32
C PRO A 105 31.33 -2.83 -3.37
N ASN A 106 30.15 -3.00 -2.78
CA ASN A 106 29.11 -1.96 -2.71
C ASN A 106 28.81 -1.67 -1.24
N THR A 107 28.93 -0.40 -0.82
CA THR A 107 28.56 0.00 0.54
C THR A 107 27.07 0.32 0.60
N VAL A 108 26.39 -0.29 1.57
CA VAL A 108 25.00 -0.01 1.90
C VAL A 108 24.92 0.54 3.32
N HIS A 109 24.41 1.76 3.43
CA HIS A 109 24.09 2.42 4.68
C HIS A 109 22.63 2.13 5.02
N VAL A 110 22.36 1.50 6.17
CA VAL A 110 21.00 1.30 6.66
C VAL A 110 20.63 2.51 7.51
N MET A 111 19.68 3.31 7.04
CA MET A 111 19.34 4.60 7.63
C MET A 111 18.24 4.49 8.69
N ARG A 112 17.25 3.62 8.47
CA ARG A 112 16.14 3.39 9.41
C ARG A 112 15.54 1.99 9.25
N GLN A 113 15.04 1.43 10.35
CA GLN A 113 14.36 0.13 10.42
C GLN A 113 13.14 0.24 11.34
N LEU A 114 11.95 -0.11 10.83
CA LEU A 114 10.69 -0.06 11.56
C LEU A 114 9.88 -1.34 11.30
N LYS A 115 9.18 -1.84 12.31
CA LYS A 115 8.24 -2.96 12.18
C LYS A 115 7.01 -2.76 13.07
N SER A 116 5.87 -3.20 12.57
CA SER A 116 4.64 -3.38 13.35
C SER A 116 4.80 -4.48 14.41
N VAL A 117 3.81 -4.65 15.28
CA VAL A 117 3.57 -5.93 15.97
C VAL A 117 2.80 -6.84 15.03
N ALA A 118 3.18 -8.12 14.91
CA ALA A 118 2.42 -9.08 14.11
C ALA A 118 1.07 -9.38 14.76
N THR A 119 -0.04 -9.26 14.02
CA THR A 119 -1.40 -9.30 14.58
C THR A 119 -2.47 -9.68 13.55
N PRO A 120 -3.56 -10.38 13.93
CA PRO A 120 -4.74 -10.57 13.07
C PRO A 120 -5.62 -9.31 12.93
N ASP A 121 -5.39 -8.25 13.73
CA ASP A 121 -6.00 -6.93 13.47
C ASP A 121 -5.14 -6.15 12.46
N TYR A 122 -5.51 -6.27 11.19
CA TYR A 122 -4.74 -5.69 10.09
C TYR A 122 -4.71 -4.16 10.15
N PHE A 123 -5.81 -3.54 10.60
CA PHE A 123 -5.89 -2.09 10.81
C PHE A 123 -4.99 -1.62 11.95
N ALA A 124 -4.76 -2.43 13.00
CA ALA A 124 -3.78 -2.13 14.04
C ALA A 124 -2.34 -2.25 13.53
N ALA A 125 -1.99 -3.26 12.75
CA ALA A 125 -0.63 -3.40 12.22
C ALA A 125 -0.26 -2.25 11.26
N GLY A 126 -1.17 -1.90 10.33
CA GLY A 126 -1.01 -0.75 9.44
C GLY A 126 -0.90 0.58 10.19
N ARG A 127 -1.79 0.82 11.17
CA ARG A 127 -1.79 2.01 12.05
C ARG A 127 -0.53 2.14 12.89
N ASP A 128 -0.03 1.02 13.44
CA ASP A 128 1.18 0.98 14.26
C ASP A 128 2.44 1.32 13.44
N LEU A 129 2.55 0.81 12.21
CA LEU A 129 3.65 1.19 11.32
C LEU A 129 3.54 2.65 10.84
N SER A 130 2.34 3.10 10.46
CA SER A 130 2.06 4.50 10.09
C SER A 130 2.38 5.49 11.21
N ARG A 131 2.12 5.11 12.48
CA ARG A 131 2.56 5.84 13.67
C ARG A 131 4.08 5.87 13.80
N LYS A 132 4.74 4.71 13.72
CA LYS A 132 6.20 4.58 13.89
C LYS A 132 7.00 5.33 12.83
N ASP A 133 6.49 5.44 11.60
CA ASP A 133 7.11 6.26 10.54
C ASP A 133 7.16 7.75 10.91
N LEU A 134 6.16 8.26 11.65
CA LEU A 134 6.06 9.66 12.09
C LEU A 134 6.74 9.93 13.44
N GLU A 135 6.76 8.96 14.35
CA GLU A 135 7.45 9.04 15.65
C GLU A 135 8.97 8.89 15.51
N HIS A 136 9.42 8.14 14.50
CA HIS A 136 10.81 7.96 14.13
C HIS A 136 11.06 8.42 12.69
N PRO A 137 10.95 9.73 12.38
CA PRO A 137 11.17 10.24 11.03
C PRO A 137 12.60 9.97 10.58
N LEU A 138 12.78 9.72 9.27
CA LEU A 138 14.09 9.56 8.66
C LEU A 138 14.93 10.85 8.82
N ASP A 139 16.18 10.72 9.26
CA ASP A 139 17.15 11.84 9.22
C ASP A 139 17.67 11.98 7.80
N GLU A 140 17.25 13.06 7.14
CA GLU A 140 17.63 13.41 5.77
C GLU A 140 18.71 14.50 5.73
N SER A 141 19.29 14.88 6.87
CA SER A 141 20.33 15.91 6.92
C SER A 141 21.60 15.44 6.19
N PRO A 142 22.42 16.36 5.65
CA PRO A 142 23.69 15.99 5.01
C PRO A 142 24.69 15.26 5.93
N ASN A 143 24.44 15.31 7.25
CA ASN A 143 25.26 14.68 8.29
C ASN A 143 24.56 13.47 8.92
N ALA A 144 23.44 13.01 8.35
CA ALA A 144 22.65 11.90 8.87
C ALA A 144 23.48 10.64 9.04
N ARG A 145 23.41 10.04 10.22
CA ARG A 145 24.18 8.84 10.56
C ARG A 145 23.35 7.59 10.30
N PRO A 146 23.86 6.59 9.55
CA PRO A 146 23.18 5.31 9.46
C PRO A 146 23.17 4.60 10.81
N LEU A 147 22.18 3.74 11.02
CA LEU A 147 22.12 2.78 12.14
C LEU A 147 23.35 1.87 12.11
N TYR A 148 23.68 1.37 10.91
CA TYR A 148 24.91 0.65 10.61
C TYR A 148 25.21 0.68 9.10
N SER A 149 26.45 0.35 8.71
CA SER A 149 26.88 0.28 7.31
C SER A 149 27.48 -1.09 7.02
N LEU A 150 27.19 -1.61 5.82
CA LEU A 150 27.67 -2.89 5.32
C LEU A 150 28.50 -2.66 4.06
N SER A 151 29.60 -3.38 3.87
CA SER A 151 30.32 -3.43 2.60
C SER A 151 30.17 -4.83 2.03
N ILE A 152 29.29 -4.97 1.03
CA ILE A 152 28.91 -6.27 0.47
C ILE A 152 29.90 -6.57 -0.68
N PRO A 153 30.66 -7.68 -0.64
CA PRO A 153 31.64 -8.01 -1.67
C PRO A 153 30.97 -8.32 -3.03
N PRO A 154 31.72 -8.34 -4.16
CA PRO A 154 31.18 -8.71 -5.46
C PRO A 154 30.51 -10.09 -5.42
N GLN A 155 29.30 -10.20 -5.97
CA GLN A 155 28.43 -11.39 -5.91
C GLN A 155 28.07 -11.87 -4.49
N GLY A 156 28.38 -11.07 -3.46
CA GLY A 156 28.06 -11.36 -2.07
C GLY A 156 26.60 -11.10 -1.73
N ARG A 157 26.10 -11.80 -0.71
CA ARG A 157 24.80 -11.59 -0.10
C ARG A 157 24.93 -11.29 1.38
N GLN A 158 24.05 -10.45 1.92
CA GLN A 158 24.01 -10.13 3.34
C GLN A 158 22.60 -9.82 3.83
N LEU A 159 22.21 -10.45 4.94
CA LEU A 159 20.98 -10.14 5.67
C LEU A 159 21.01 -8.71 6.24
N ILE A 160 19.89 -8.01 6.17
CA ILE A 160 19.63 -6.78 6.92
C ILE A 160 18.41 -6.94 7.83
N PHE A 161 18.31 -6.07 8.84
CA PHE A 161 17.23 -6.08 9.84
C PHE A 161 17.15 -7.43 10.58
N SER A 162 18.26 -7.84 11.20
CA SER A 162 18.42 -9.11 11.93
C SER A 162 17.35 -9.38 12.99
N ASP A 163 16.71 -8.34 13.52
CA ASP A 163 15.58 -8.42 14.43
C ASP A 163 14.36 -9.14 13.82
N LEU A 164 14.24 -9.22 12.50
CA LEU A 164 13.19 -9.96 11.82
C LEU A 164 13.37 -11.48 11.93
N GLU A 165 14.63 -11.98 11.97
CA GLU A 165 14.94 -13.41 12.10
C GLU A 165 14.35 -14.04 13.37
N ASN A 166 14.17 -13.21 14.40
CA ASN A 166 13.65 -13.60 15.71
C ASN A 166 12.19 -13.13 15.92
N THR A 167 11.49 -12.68 14.87
CA THR A 167 10.10 -12.21 14.93
C THR A 167 9.16 -13.23 14.29
N PRO A 168 8.49 -14.10 15.06
CA PRO A 168 7.51 -15.03 14.51
C PRO A 168 6.23 -14.32 14.08
N VAL A 169 5.84 -14.56 12.84
CA VAL A 169 4.52 -14.27 12.26
C VAL A 169 3.70 -15.56 12.37
N TYR A 170 2.71 -15.55 13.26
CA TYR A 170 1.80 -16.68 13.46
C TYR A 170 0.78 -16.79 12.32
N GLN A 171 0.08 -17.93 12.23
CA GLN A 171 -1.04 -18.10 11.30
C GLN A 171 -2.07 -16.98 11.49
N ASP A 172 -2.67 -16.51 10.38
CA ASP A 172 -3.64 -15.42 10.28
C ASP A 172 -3.12 -14.05 10.75
N ALA A 173 -1.83 -13.92 11.12
CA ALA A 173 -1.25 -12.66 11.54
C ALA A 173 -0.65 -11.90 10.35
N LEU A 174 -1.07 -10.65 10.17
CA LEU A 174 -0.38 -9.68 9.34
C LEU A 174 0.91 -9.23 10.02
N PHE A 175 1.98 -9.08 9.24
CA PHE A 175 3.21 -8.42 9.67
C PHE A 175 3.74 -7.47 8.58
N THR A 176 4.02 -6.23 8.98
CA THR A 176 4.44 -5.16 8.06
C THR A 176 5.58 -4.31 8.63
N GLY A 177 6.46 -3.77 7.77
CA GLY A 177 7.61 -2.96 8.18
C GLY A 177 8.25 -2.15 7.04
N ILE A 178 9.22 -1.31 7.44
CA ILE A 178 9.98 -0.39 6.60
C ILE A 178 11.47 -0.57 6.86
N VAL A 179 12.28 -0.58 5.80
CA VAL A 179 13.72 -0.36 5.89
C VAL A 179 14.13 0.70 4.88
N ASP A 180 14.62 1.85 5.36
CA ASP A 180 15.20 2.89 4.52
C ASP A 180 16.72 2.68 4.43
N ILE A 181 17.24 2.56 3.22
CA ILE A 181 18.67 2.35 2.91
C ILE A 181 19.19 3.42 1.95
N LYS A 182 20.51 3.58 1.95
CA LYS A 182 21.24 4.38 0.96
C LYS A 182 22.44 3.59 0.44
N THR A 183 22.57 3.45 -0.87
CA THR A 183 23.62 2.65 -1.53
C THR A 183 24.57 3.53 -2.32
N GLU A 184 25.83 3.09 -2.46
CA GLU A 184 26.82 3.75 -3.34
C GLU A 184 26.68 3.32 -4.80
N ALA A 185 26.22 2.09 -5.03
CA ALA A 185 25.90 1.53 -6.34
C ALA A 185 24.59 0.70 -6.29
N PRO A 186 24.02 0.25 -7.42
CA PRO A 186 22.82 -0.59 -7.41
C PRO A 186 23.01 -1.86 -6.57
N ILE A 187 22.04 -2.14 -5.68
CA ILE A 187 21.94 -3.37 -4.90
C ILE A 187 20.64 -4.08 -5.27
N PHE A 188 20.67 -5.41 -5.36
CA PHE A 188 19.45 -6.20 -5.52
C PHE A 188 18.94 -6.63 -4.14
N ALA A 189 17.76 -6.20 -3.75
CA ALA A 189 17.14 -6.55 -2.48
C ALA A 189 16.10 -7.66 -2.70
N ARG A 190 16.01 -8.61 -1.77
CA ARG A 190 15.07 -9.74 -1.79
C ARG A 190 14.38 -9.89 -0.43
N VAL A 191 13.05 -9.80 -0.43
CA VAL A 191 12.16 -10.01 0.71
C VAL A 191 11.58 -11.43 0.61
N MET A 192 11.64 -12.20 1.70
CA MET A 192 11.21 -13.60 1.74
C MET A 192 10.39 -13.86 3.02
N MET A 193 9.43 -14.78 2.96
CA MET A 193 8.85 -15.41 4.15
C MET A 193 9.38 -16.83 4.28
N LEU A 194 10.04 -17.14 5.40
CA LEU A 194 10.79 -18.37 5.60
C LEU A 194 10.42 -19.04 6.95
N PRO A 195 10.52 -20.37 7.09
CA PRO A 195 10.37 -21.03 8.39
C PRO A 195 11.40 -20.52 9.40
N MET A 196 11.03 -20.37 10.68
CA MET A 196 11.88 -19.74 11.71
C MET A 196 13.33 -20.26 11.76
N GLY A 197 13.52 -21.58 11.64
CA GLY A 197 14.83 -22.23 11.72
C GLY A 197 15.66 -22.29 10.42
N MET A 198 15.18 -21.68 9.33
CA MET A 198 15.89 -21.65 8.04
C MET A 198 16.83 -20.45 7.96
N ASP A 199 18.09 -20.63 7.54
CA ASP A 199 19.00 -19.49 7.31
C ASP A 199 18.55 -18.67 6.09
N ALA A 200 18.43 -17.35 6.26
CA ALA A 200 17.94 -16.46 5.22
C ALA A 200 18.93 -16.23 4.07
N VAL A 201 20.24 -16.20 4.35
CA VAL A 201 21.26 -15.99 3.33
C VAL A 201 21.35 -17.23 2.44
N ASP A 202 21.43 -18.43 3.02
CA ASP A 202 21.39 -19.68 2.27
C ASP A 202 20.08 -19.84 1.49
N ALA A 203 18.92 -19.56 2.12
CA ALA A 203 17.62 -19.62 1.44
C ALA A 203 17.56 -18.70 0.20
N SER A 204 18.18 -17.53 0.25
CA SER A 204 18.18 -16.57 -0.88
C SER A 204 18.83 -17.09 -2.18
N HIS A 205 19.56 -18.23 -2.13
CA HIS A 205 20.08 -18.90 -3.33
C HIS A 205 19.03 -19.73 -4.08
N TRP A 206 17.97 -20.19 -3.43
CA TRP A 206 17.06 -21.21 -3.98
C TRP A 206 15.57 -21.06 -3.59
N ALA A 207 15.22 -20.10 -2.71
CA ALA A 207 13.85 -19.79 -2.34
C ALA A 207 13.03 -19.36 -3.57
N LYS A 208 12.00 -20.15 -3.90
CA LYS A 208 11.17 -19.95 -5.10
C LYS A 208 10.51 -18.57 -5.08
N ASN A 209 10.44 -17.93 -6.24
CA ASN A 209 9.59 -16.76 -6.45
C ASN A 209 8.12 -17.19 -6.32
N LEU A 210 7.38 -16.56 -5.41
CA LEU A 210 5.94 -16.77 -5.27
C LEU A 210 5.19 -16.00 -6.38
N PRO A 211 4.03 -16.49 -6.85
CA PRO A 211 3.24 -15.79 -7.86
C PRO A 211 2.76 -14.43 -7.34
N ILE A 212 2.55 -13.47 -8.23
CA ILE A 212 1.84 -12.24 -7.90
C ILE A 212 0.34 -12.54 -7.78
N ASP A 213 -0.38 -11.81 -6.92
CA ASP A 213 -1.83 -11.91 -6.75
C ASP A 213 -2.61 -11.12 -7.82
N GLU A 214 -3.93 -10.99 -7.64
CA GLU A 214 -4.81 -10.24 -8.55
C GLU A 214 -4.70 -8.71 -8.40
N ILE A 215 -4.18 -8.21 -7.27
CA ILE A 215 -4.07 -6.76 -6.98
C ILE A 215 -2.78 -6.18 -7.58
N GLN A 216 -1.70 -6.96 -7.60
CA GLN A 216 -0.44 -6.66 -8.29
C GLN A 216 0.28 -5.41 -7.77
N LEU A 217 0.52 -5.38 -6.46
CA LEU A 217 1.20 -4.30 -5.74
C LEU A 217 2.72 -4.51 -5.64
N ARG A 218 3.22 -5.75 -5.69
CA ARG A 218 4.66 -6.04 -5.72
C ARG A 218 5.40 -5.33 -6.86
N GLY A 219 6.51 -4.69 -6.54
CA GLY A 219 7.51 -4.28 -7.54
C GLY A 219 8.48 -3.19 -7.08
N THR A 220 9.35 -2.78 -8.01
CA THR A 220 10.25 -1.63 -7.86
C THR A 220 9.61 -0.39 -8.48
N TYR A 221 9.35 0.63 -7.67
CA TYR A 221 8.71 1.89 -8.04
C TYR A 221 9.66 3.09 -7.84
N THR A 222 9.38 4.18 -8.54
CA THR A 222 10.07 5.47 -8.34
C THR A 222 9.15 6.43 -7.58
N GLY A 223 9.56 6.91 -6.41
CA GLY A 223 8.76 7.87 -5.63
C GLY A 223 8.37 7.41 -4.23
N SER A 224 9.27 6.78 -3.47
CA SER A 224 9.00 6.44 -2.05
C SER A 224 8.75 7.68 -1.17
N LYS A 225 9.12 8.88 -1.67
CA LYS A 225 8.81 10.17 -1.07
C LYS A 225 8.11 11.08 -2.09
N ARG A 226 7.03 11.74 -1.65
CA ARG A 226 6.20 12.63 -2.46
C ARG A 226 5.91 13.95 -1.73
N ASN A 227 6.31 15.06 -2.34
CA ASN A 227 6.04 16.42 -1.85
C ASN A 227 4.90 17.04 -2.67
N MET A 228 3.81 17.40 -2.01
CA MET A 228 2.60 17.99 -2.59
C MET A 228 2.38 19.41 -2.04
N GLU A 229 1.88 20.32 -2.86
CA GLU A 229 1.56 21.69 -2.43
C GLU A 229 0.28 22.20 -3.11
N VAL A 230 -0.63 22.77 -2.30
CA VAL A 230 -1.86 23.41 -2.78
C VAL A 230 -1.52 24.81 -3.29
N THR A 231 -1.69 25.02 -4.59
CA THR A 231 -1.25 26.25 -5.29
C THR A 231 -2.11 27.48 -4.95
N THR A 232 -3.38 27.27 -4.63
CA THR A 232 -4.33 28.33 -4.28
C THR A 232 -4.54 28.33 -2.75
N PRO A 233 -4.08 29.36 -2.01
CA PRO A 233 -4.22 29.36 -0.56
C PRO A 233 -5.68 29.33 -0.11
N PHE A 234 -5.99 28.45 0.83
CA PHE A 234 -7.32 28.38 1.44
C PHE A 234 -7.67 29.72 2.09
N ASP A 235 -8.74 30.36 1.63
CA ASP A 235 -9.28 31.56 2.23
C ASP A 235 -10.52 31.21 3.05
N THR A 236 -10.59 31.62 4.32
CA THR A 236 -11.77 31.33 5.14
C THR A 236 -13.06 31.96 4.60
N THR A 237 -12.95 32.97 3.72
CA THR A 237 -14.11 33.55 3.02
C THR A 237 -14.72 32.64 1.94
N LEU A 238 -14.07 31.52 1.57
CA LEU A 238 -14.64 30.50 0.66
C LEU A 238 -15.72 29.63 1.33
N GLY A 239 -15.86 29.68 2.66
CA GLY A 239 -16.62 28.70 3.42
C GLY A 239 -15.85 27.37 3.54
N GLY A 240 -16.56 26.25 3.47
CA GLY A 240 -15.93 24.92 3.53
C GLY A 240 -15.13 24.59 2.27
N ALA A 241 -13.96 24.01 2.44
CA ALA A 241 -13.08 23.56 1.36
C ALA A 241 -12.47 22.18 1.66
N PHE A 242 -11.91 21.51 0.66
CA PHE A 242 -11.21 20.24 0.85
C PHE A 242 -9.98 20.08 -0.04
N VAL A 243 -8.95 19.41 0.48
CA VAL A 243 -7.81 18.88 -0.29
C VAL A 243 -7.95 17.37 -0.36
N GLU A 244 -7.78 16.77 -1.54
CA GLU A 244 -7.97 15.35 -1.81
C GLU A 244 -6.64 14.70 -2.24
N ILE A 245 -6.33 13.50 -1.74
CA ILE A 245 -5.08 12.76 -2.00
C ILE A 245 -5.41 11.30 -2.35
N GLY A 246 -4.63 10.68 -3.24
CA GLY A 246 -4.80 9.29 -3.69
C GLY A 246 -5.99 9.06 -4.61
N ASN A 247 -6.28 9.99 -5.53
CA ASN A 247 -7.49 10.01 -6.34
C ASN A 247 -7.30 9.67 -7.83
N ASP A 248 -6.09 9.22 -8.19
CA ASP A 248 -5.60 8.91 -9.55
C ASP A 248 -5.77 10.04 -10.60
N ARG A 249 -5.94 11.29 -10.16
CA ARG A 249 -6.28 12.46 -10.99
C ARG A 249 -5.38 13.66 -10.73
N GLU A 250 -5.43 14.25 -9.54
CA GLU A 250 -4.45 15.24 -9.07
C GLU A 250 -3.25 14.56 -8.42
N ASP A 251 -3.49 13.45 -7.73
CA ASP A 251 -2.48 12.62 -7.08
C ASP A 251 -2.54 11.20 -7.66
N MET A 252 -1.75 10.96 -8.70
CA MET A 252 -1.70 9.69 -9.45
C MET A 252 -1.00 8.59 -8.64
N PHE A 253 -1.50 7.36 -8.72
CA PHE A 253 -0.83 6.20 -8.15
C PHE A 253 0.56 5.99 -8.78
N ILE A 254 1.57 5.67 -7.97
CA ILE A 254 2.92 5.43 -8.49
C ILE A 254 2.96 4.14 -9.33
N ASN A 255 3.78 4.18 -10.39
CA ASN A 255 3.94 3.09 -11.35
C ASN A 255 5.36 2.54 -11.26
N GLY A 256 5.51 1.23 -11.46
CA GLY A 256 6.75 0.50 -11.25
C GLY A 256 6.84 -0.77 -12.10
N VAL A 257 7.80 -1.62 -11.78
CA VAL A 257 8.02 -2.90 -12.48
C VAL A 257 8.25 -4.06 -11.51
N ASP A 258 7.63 -5.20 -11.75
CA ASP A 258 7.96 -6.45 -11.06
C ASP A 258 9.19 -7.10 -11.72
N GLU A 259 10.36 -6.93 -11.10
CA GLU A 259 11.62 -7.51 -11.58
C GLU A 259 11.66 -9.04 -11.45
N MET A 260 10.81 -9.67 -10.62
CA MET A 260 10.65 -11.12 -10.56
C MET A 260 9.87 -11.69 -11.75
N GLN A 261 9.06 -10.87 -12.42
CA GLN A 261 8.16 -11.27 -13.51
C GLN A 261 8.52 -10.56 -14.83
N ASN A 262 9.81 -10.58 -15.20
CA ASN A 262 10.35 -10.01 -16.44
C ASN A 262 10.05 -8.50 -16.62
N LYS A 263 10.05 -7.74 -15.53
CA LYS A 263 9.75 -6.29 -15.49
C LYS A 263 8.34 -5.96 -16.00
N ALA A 264 7.36 -6.80 -15.64
CA ALA A 264 5.95 -6.52 -15.85
C ALA A 264 5.55 -5.19 -15.19
N PHE A 265 4.72 -4.40 -15.87
CA PHE A 265 4.25 -3.11 -15.37
C PHE A 265 3.28 -3.31 -14.19
N VAL A 266 3.51 -2.59 -13.10
CA VAL A 266 2.68 -2.61 -11.88
C VAL A 266 2.32 -1.19 -11.42
N ARG A 267 1.22 -1.07 -10.67
CA ARG A 267 0.73 0.20 -10.11
C ARG A 267 0.32 -0.01 -8.67
N ASP A 268 0.89 0.80 -7.78
CA ASP A 268 0.60 0.80 -6.36
C ASP A 268 -0.74 1.51 -6.12
N ARG A 269 -1.84 0.73 -6.12
CA ARG A 269 -3.22 1.23 -5.95
C ARG A 269 -3.56 1.57 -4.48
N GLY A 270 -2.62 2.19 -3.80
CA GLY A 270 -2.72 2.70 -2.42
C GLY A 270 -1.62 3.72 -2.08
N ASN A 271 -0.58 3.85 -2.92
CA ASN A 271 0.65 4.57 -2.60
C ASN A 271 1.24 4.07 -1.25
N TYR A 272 1.20 2.77 -1.01
CA TYR A 272 1.65 2.14 0.23
C TYR A 272 3.17 2.27 0.37
N GLY A 273 3.64 2.55 1.58
CA GLY A 273 5.05 2.86 1.81
C GLY A 273 5.49 4.27 1.36
N VAL A 274 4.67 5.03 0.63
CA VAL A 274 5.01 6.40 0.16
C VAL A 274 4.87 7.43 1.28
N SER A 275 5.95 8.17 1.55
CA SER A 275 5.96 9.28 2.51
C SER A 275 5.42 10.56 1.86
N TYR A 276 4.27 11.05 2.31
CA TYR A 276 3.68 12.31 1.87
C TYR A 276 4.14 13.48 2.72
N THR A 277 4.46 14.60 2.07
CA THR A 277 4.56 15.93 2.68
C THR A 277 3.65 16.88 1.91
N LEU A 278 2.46 17.18 2.46
CA LEU A 278 1.44 18.03 1.86
C LEU A 278 1.44 19.41 2.51
N LYS A 279 1.69 20.47 1.74
CA LYS A 279 1.59 21.86 2.18
C LYS A 279 0.26 22.48 1.77
N ILE A 280 -0.38 23.18 2.71
CA ILE A 280 -1.60 23.94 2.50
C ILE A 280 -1.39 25.37 3.05
N PRO A 281 -1.08 26.36 2.20
CA PRO A 281 -1.06 27.76 2.63
C PRO A 281 -2.48 28.25 2.91
N THR A 282 -2.66 29.10 3.93
CA THR A 282 -3.98 29.64 4.31
C THR A 282 -3.97 31.15 4.45
N LYS A 283 -5.15 31.77 4.34
CA LYS A 283 -5.41 33.22 4.46
C LYS A 283 -6.85 33.46 4.93
N GLY A 284 -7.18 34.71 5.26
CA GLY A 284 -8.46 35.08 5.88
C GLY A 284 -8.27 35.67 7.28
N ASN A 285 -9.38 35.87 7.99
CA ASN A 285 -9.42 36.64 9.25
C ASN A 285 -10.03 35.88 10.45
N GLU A 286 -10.43 34.61 10.29
CA GLU A 286 -11.00 33.80 11.36
C GLU A 286 -10.24 32.45 11.52
N PRO A 287 -10.33 31.79 12.68
CA PRO A 287 -9.82 30.42 12.81
C PRO A 287 -10.70 29.43 12.02
N PHE A 288 -10.11 28.30 11.65
CA PHE A 288 -10.79 27.19 10.99
C PHE A 288 -10.45 25.87 11.68
N ARG A 289 -11.28 24.86 11.44
CA ARG A 289 -11.09 23.49 11.88
C ARG A 289 -10.60 22.65 10.71
N LEU A 290 -9.64 21.76 10.99
CA LEU A 290 -9.20 20.73 10.06
C LEU A 290 -9.91 19.43 10.42
N TYR A 291 -10.46 18.72 9.43
CA TYR A 291 -10.98 17.37 9.62
C TYR A 291 -10.34 16.40 8.61
N PHE A 292 -10.03 15.19 9.07
CA PHE A 292 -9.77 14.04 8.22
C PHE A 292 -11.10 13.43 7.78
N ASN A 293 -11.24 13.06 6.51
CA ASN A 293 -12.44 12.44 5.93
C ASN A 293 -12.00 11.38 4.89
N PRO A 294 -11.99 10.09 5.24
CA PRO A 294 -11.64 9.03 4.30
C PRO A 294 -12.78 8.81 3.29
N LEU A 295 -12.42 8.51 2.03
CA LEU A 295 -13.39 8.33 0.94
C LEU A 295 -13.25 7.02 0.18
N GLY A 296 -12.06 6.41 0.16
CA GLY A 296 -11.85 5.09 -0.44
C GLY A 296 -12.52 3.94 0.33
N GLY A 297 -13.01 4.20 1.55
CA GLY A 297 -13.48 3.20 2.51
C GLY A 297 -12.76 3.35 3.85
N PRO A 298 -12.73 2.27 4.68
CA PRO A 298 -12.06 2.24 5.97
C PRO A 298 -10.62 2.79 5.97
N TYR A 299 -10.31 3.64 6.95
CA TYR A 299 -8.95 4.15 7.17
C TYR A 299 -8.54 4.09 8.64
N SER A 300 -7.31 3.65 8.90
CA SER A 300 -6.71 3.48 10.22
C SER A 300 -5.21 3.79 10.16
N GLY A 301 -4.83 5.02 10.49
CA GLY A 301 -3.46 5.52 10.28
C GLY A 301 -3.15 6.79 11.07
N SER A 302 -1.94 7.32 10.87
CA SER A 302 -1.42 8.46 11.64
C SER A 302 -1.01 9.64 10.76
N PHE A 303 -1.16 10.86 11.29
CA PHE A 303 -0.88 12.11 10.59
C PHE A 303 -0.19 13.12 11.52
N THR A 304 0.89 13.75 11.07
CA THR A 304 1.54 14.87 11.78
C THR A 304 1.28 16.18 11.05
N VAL A 305 0.52 17.09 11.68
CA VAL A 305 0.22 18.43 11.17
C VAL A 305 1.11 19.45 11.86
N LYS A 306 1.91 20.16 11.07
CA LYS A 306 2.77 21.28 11.49
C LYS A 306 2.14 22.58 11.02
N ALA A 307 1.85 23.51 11.92
CA ALA A 307 1.35 24.85 11.60
C ALA A 307 2.46 25.87 11.82
N LEU A 308 3.03 26.40 10.73
CA LEU A 308 4.00 27.49 10.76
C LEU A 308 3.25 28.83 10.77
N HIS A 309 3.32 29.55 11.89
CA HIS A 309 2.72 30.86 12.03
C HIS A 309 3.47 31.89 11.18
N GLN A 310 2.84 32.44 10.14
CA GLN A 310 3.47 33.45 9.28
C GLN A 310 3.20 34.89 9.74
N GLN A 311 2.25 35.09 10.67
CA GLN A 311 1.73 36.39 11.08
C GLN A 311 1.62 36.52 12.61
N GLY A 312 1.35 37.74 13.10
CA GLY A 312 1.12 38.03 14.52
C GLY A 312 2.32 37.82 15.43
N ALA A 313 2.07 37.78 16.75
CA ALA A 313 3.10 37.69 17.78
C ALA A 313 3.83 36.34 17.85
N ARG A 314 3.30 35.30 17.19
CA ARG A 314 3.94 33.97 17.08
C ARG A 314 4.71 33.76 15.77
N ARG A 315 4.87 34.79 14.93
CA ARG A 315 5.49 34.66 13.61
C ARG A 315 6.85 33.95 13.67
N GLY A 316 6.97 32.84 12.94
CA GLY A 316 8.17 31.97 12.90
C GLY A 316 8.10 30.76 13.85
N GLN A 317 7.18 30.73 14.81
CA GLN A 317 6.90 29.53 15.62
C GLN A 317 6.17 28.48 14.77
N THR A 318 6.51 27.20 15.00
CA THR A 318 5.80 26.06 14.40
C THR A 318 5.15 25.21 15.49
N ASP A 319 3.82 25.20 15.55
CA ASP A 319 3.08 24.30 16.44
C ASP A 319 2.89 22.94 15.73
N THR A 320 3.39 21.85 16.31
CA THR A 320 3.29 20.49 15.74
C THR A 320 2.33 19.63 16.56
N ARG A 321 1.45 18.87 15.91
CA ARG A 321 0.54 17.91 16.54
C ARG A 321 0.46 16.63 15.71
N THR A 322 0.36 15.49 16.38
CA THR A 322 0.14 14.18 15.75
C THR A 322 -1.25 13.68 16.10
N TYR A 323 -1.92 13.08 15.12
CA TYR A 323 -3.27 12.53 15.23
C TYR A 323 -3.26 11.08 14.76
N HIS A 324 -4.06 10.24 15.43
CA HIS A 324 -4.25 8.84 15.08
C HIS A 324 -5.73 8.62 14.78
N ILE A 325 -6.03 7.90 13.71
CA ILE A 325 -7.38 7.51 13.30
C ILE A 325 -7.53 6.02 13.62
N GLY A 326 -8.54 5.66 14.41
CA GLY A 326 -8.76 4.31 14.90
C GLY A 326 -7.95 3.93 16.15
N GLY A 327 -8.43 2.92 16.87
CA GLY A 327 -7.84 2.32 18.06
C GLY A 327 -8.05 3.14 19.33
N ALA A 328 -7.42 4.31 19.41
CA ALA A 328 -7.44 5.16 20.61
C ALA A 328 -8.82 5.81 20.90
N ASP A 329 -9.72 5.74 19.92
CA ASP A 329 -11.08 6.26 19.90
C ASP A 329 -12.16 5.15 19.94
N GLY A 330 -11.75 3.88 20.08
CA GLY A 330 -12.65 2.73 20.18
C GLY A 330 -13.22 2.20 18.87
N ILE A 331 -12.84 2.76 17.71
CA ILE A 331 -13.21 2.20 16.39
C ILE A 331 -12.01 1.53 15.71
N SER A 332 -12.22 0.45 14.96
CA SER A 332 -11.12 -0.22 14.25
C SER A 332 -10.54 0.65 13.14
N ALA A 333 -11.40 1.32 12.38
CA ALA A 333 -11.12 2.23 11.29
C ALA A 333 -12.30 3.21 11.13
N LEU A 334 -12.10 4.29 10.38
CA LEU A 334 -13.10 5.33 10.08
C LEU A 334 -13.50 5.27 8.60
N GLY A 335 -14.77 5.50 8.24
CA GLY A 335 -15.23 5.53 6.83
C GLY A 335 -15.77 4.22 6.27
N ASP A 336 -16.21 3.29 7.12
CA ASP A 336 -16.83 2.05 6.62
C ASP A 336 -18.26 2.30 6.10
N GLY A 337 -18.49 2.03 4.81
CA GLY A 337 -19.78 2.24 4.15
C GLY A 337 -20.26 3.69 4.04
N THR A 338 -19.45 4.70 4.40
CA THR A 338 -19.87 6.11 4.44
C THR A 338 -18.77 7.09 4.03
N ILE A 339 -19.15 8.12 3.25
CA ILE A 339 -18.28 9.22 2.82
C ILE A 339 -18.35 10.45 3.74
N LEU A 340 -19.20 10.41 4.77
CA LEU A 340 -19.46 11.54 5.68
C LEU A 340 -18.77 11.37 7.04
N ASP A 341 -18.20 10.20 7.30
CA ASP A 341 -17.34 9.98 8.46
C ASP A 341 -16.16 10.96 8.42
N SER A 342 -15.92 11.64 9.53
CA SER A 342 -14.79 12.54 9.67
C SER A 342 -14.27 12.57 11.09
N ARG A 343 -13.02 13.02 11.25
CA ARG A 343 -12.41 13.23 12.56
C ARG A 343 -11.73 14.58 12.63
N ILE A 344 -12.03 15.35 13.67
CA ILE A 344 -11.39 16.63 13.91
C ILE A 344 -9.89 16.45 14.17
N MET A 345 -9.07 17.11 13.34
CA MET A 345 -7.62 17.21 13.47
C MET A 345 -7.24 18.56 14.12
N GLY A 346 -8.08 19.07 15.00
CA GLY A 346 -7.89 20.32 15.74
C GLY A 346 -8.18 21.62 14.97
N ASN A 347 -7.97 22.72 15.68
CA ASN A 347 -8.24 24.09 15.22
C ASN A 347 -6.92 24.81 14.90
N TYR A 348 -6.95 25.65 13.85
CA TYR A 348 -5.84 26.40 13.27
C TYR A 348 -6.26 27.82 12.89
N ASN A 349 -5.29 28.72 12.63
CA ASN A 349 -5.57 30.11 12.29
C ASN A 349 -5.37 30.36 10.79
N ALA A 350 -6.21 31.21 10.20
CA ALA A 350 -5.94 31.77 8.89
C ALA A 350 -4.60 32.54 8.88
N GLY A 351 -3.82 32.37 7.81
CA GLY A 351 -2.47 32.94 7.69
C GLY A 351 -1.35 32.05 8.24
N ASP A 352 -1.68 30.86 8.74
CA ASP A 352 -0.71 29.80 9.02
C ASP A 352 -0.43 28.98 7.74
N LEU A 353 0.80 28.48 7.58
CA LEU A 353 1.11 27.43 6.61
C LEU A 353 0.99 26.07 7.28
N LEU A 354 0.04 25.26 6.86
CA LEU A 354 -0.05 23.87 7.30
C LEU A 354 0.88 22.99 6.47
N THR A 355 1.58 22.07 7.12
CA THR A 355 2.34 20.98 6.49
C THR A 355 1.94 19.66 7.15
N LEU A 356 1.25 18.80 6.40
CA LEU A 356 0.76 17.50 6.82
C LEU A 356 1.74 16.43 6.34
N ASN A 357 2.14 15.54 7.24
CA ASN A 357 3.09 14.47 6.98
C ASN A 357 2.45 13.15 7.37
N PHE A 358 2.44 12.16 6.48
CA PHE A 358 1.88 10.83 6.70
C PHE A 358 2.39 9.85 5.67
N MET A 359 2.17 8.56 5.91
CA MET A 359 2.27 7.48 4.94
C MET A 359 0.93 6.74 4.96
N PRO A 360 0.34 6.38 3.80
CA PRO A 360 -0.83 5.51 3.75
C PRO A 360 -0.60 4.25 4.57
N ALA A 361 -1.48 4.03 5.56
CA ALA A 361 -1.41 2.86 6.42
C ALA A 361 -1.86 1.62 5.63
N GLY A 362 -1.24 0.47 5.92
CA GLY A 362 -1.72 -0.81 5.41
C GLY A 362 -3.17 -1.09 5.85
N ALA A 363 -3.87 -1.93 5.09
CA ALA A 363 -5.32 -2.15 5.16
C ALA A 363 -6.23 -0.90 4.93
N SER A 364 -5.68 0.31 4.74
CA SER A 364 -6.46 1.56 4.72
C SER A 364 -6.62 2.13 3.31
N ASN A 365 -7.85 2.51 2.95
CA ASN A 365 -8.17 2.90 1.57
C ASN A 365 -7.89 4.37 1.23
N LEU A 366 -7.45 4.62 0.00
CA LEU A 366 -7.44 5.94 -0.65
C LEU A 366 -8.58 6.02 -1.70
N PRO A 367 -9.12 7.21 -2.04
CA PRO A 367 -8.68 8.55 -1.64
C PRO A 367 -9.05 8.95 -0.20
N ILE A 368 -8.36 9.99 0.28
CA ILE A 368 -8.66 10.68 1.54
C ILE A 368 -8.84 12.18 1.30
N ARG A 369 -9.60 12.84 2.17
CA ARG A 369 -9.75 14.30 2.19
C ARG A 369 -9.30 14.92 3.52
N PHE A 370 -8.73 16.11 3.40
CA PHE A 370 -8.58 17.06 4.50
C PHE A 370 -9.58 18.19 4.29
N LEU A 371 -10.60 18.28 5.13
CA LEU A 371 -11.62 19.33 5.08
C LEU A 371 -11.15 20.54 5.91
N LEU A 372 -11.23 21.74 5.33
CA LEU A 372 -10.92 23.01 5.99
C LEU A 372 -12.23 23.77 6.15
N ILE A 373 -12.68 23.95 7.40
CA ILE A 373 -14.02 24.45 7.72
C ILE A 373 -13.90 25.65 8.67
N PRO A 374 -14.24 26.88 8.24
CA PRO A 374 -14.19 28.08 9.08
C PRO A 374 -15.03 27.95 10.35
N GLU A 375 -14.63 28.58 11.45
CA GLU A 375 -15.36 28.51 12.73
C GLU A 375 -16.77 29.16 12.63
N SER A 376 -16.95 30.15 11.75
CA SER A 376 -18.26 30.68 11.35
C SER A 376 -19.23 29.61 10.84
N LEU A 377 -18.76 28.72 9.97
CA LEU A 377 -19.52 27.62 9.38
C LEU A 377 -19.66 26.44 10.34
N ALA A 378 -18.61 26.11 11.08
CA ALA A 378 -18.60 25.03 12.08
C ALA A 378 -19.38 25.36 13.37
N ASN A 379 -19.69 26.64 13.63
CA ASN A 379 -20.55 27.06 14.73
C ASN A 379 -21.29 28.39 14.43
N PRO A 380 -22.43 28.34 13.70
CA PRO A 380 -23.20 29.54 13.34
C PRO A 380 -23.69 30.37 14.54
N GLN A 381 -23.87 29.75 15.72
CA GLN A 381 -24.35 30.45 16.93
C GLN A 381 -23.28 31.37 17.55
N LYS A 382 -21.98 31.06 17.40
CA LYS A 382 -20.91 31.99 17.82
C LYS A 382 -20.97 33.31 17.07
N HIS A 383 -21.23 33.27 15.76
CA HIS A 383 -21.27 34.46 14.92
C HIS A 383 -22.44 35.40 15.28
N GLN A 384 -23.59 34.85 15.70
CA GLN A 384 -24.70 35.66 16.23
C GLN A 384 -24.34 36.45 17.49
N THR A 385 -23.40 35.95 18.31
CA THR A 385 -22.98 36.63 19.55
C THR A 385 -22.08 37.84 19.28
N ILE A 386 -21.30 37.81 18.19
CA ILE A 386 -20.43 38.94 17.80
C ILE A 386 -21.25 40.08 17.16
N ALA A 387 -22.38 39.75 16.52
CA ALA A 387 -23.26 40.71 15.84
C ALA A 387 -24.08 41.63 16.78
N VAL A 388 -24.00 41.48 18.11
CA VAL A 388 -24.83 42.22 19.08
C VAL A 388 -23.99 43.13 19.98
N ASN A 389 -23.32 44.12 19.38
CA ASN A 389 -23.00 45.37 20.10
C ASN A 389 -22.77 46.59 19.19
N VAL A 390 -23.69 46.82 18.24
CA VAL A 390 -23.82 48.13 17.57
C VAL A 390 -24.73 49.02 18.44
N PRO A 391 -24.28 50.22 18.88
CA PRO A 391 -25.14 51.15 19.61
C PRO A 391 -26.37 51.54 18.78
N LYS A 392 -27.56 51.54 19.40
CA LYS A 392 -28.86 51.75 18.71
C LYS A 392 -29.15 53.20 18.27
N ASP A 393 -28.16 54.07 18.30
CA ASP A 393 -28.29 55.52 18.04
C ASP A 393 -27.39 55.97 16.87
N VAL A 394 -27.63 55.40 15.69
CA VAL A 394 -27.19 55.98 14.41
C VAL A 394 -28.43 56.53 13.70
N LYS A 395 -28.56 57.86 13.69
CA LYS A 395 -29.54 58.59 12.87
C LYS A 395 -28.84 59.10 11.62
N ASP A 396 -29.58 59.21 10.53
CA ASP A 396 -29.11 59.96 9.36
C ASP A 396 -29.05 61.48 9.64
N SER A 397 -28.50 62.24 8.70
CA SER A 397 -28.39 63.70 8.78
C SER A 397 -29.72 64.46 8.67
N LEU A 398 -30.87 63.78 8.67
CA LEU A 398 -32.21 64.36 8.77
C LEU A 398 -33.01 63.82 9.99
N GLY A 399 -32.45 62.90 10.76
CA GLY A 399 -32.92 62.51 12.09
C GLY A 399 -33.88 61.32 12.15
N HIS A 400 -34.04 60.56 11.07
CA HIS A 400 -35.02 59.47 11.01
C HIS A 400 -34.44 58.09 11.42
N PRO A 401 -35.20 57.23 12.13
CA PRO A 401 -34.77 55.88 12.47
C PRO A 401 -35.18 54.86 11.37
N THR A 402 -34.18 54.22 10.74
CA THR A 402 -34.41 53.18 9.73
C THR A 402 -34.77 51.83 10.37
N GLN A 403 -36.05 51.48 10.35
CA GLN A 403 -36.50 50.10 10.53
C GLN A 403 -36.38 49.34 9.19
N GLY A 404 -35.88 48.10 9.23
CA GLY A 404 -35.71 47.28 8.04
C GLY A 404 -36.57 46.01 8.06
N THR A 405 -37.42 45.84 7.05
CA THR A 405 -38.06 44.56 6.64
C THR A 405 -38.53 44.67 5.19
N THR A 406 -38.13 43.73 4.33
CA THR A 406 -38.82 43.47 3.06
C THR A 406 -38.86 41.96 2.79
N GLN A 407 -40.05 41.38 2.71
CA GLN A 407 -40.28 40.01 2.24
C GLN A 407 -40.60 40.00 0.74
N ILE A 408 -40.50 38.83 0.12
CA ILE A 408 -40.86 38.59 -1.29
C ILE A 408 -42.40 38.67 -1.46
N PRO A 409 -42.91 39.42 -2.46
CA PRO A 409 -44.30 39.29 -2.93
C PRO A 409 -44.37 38.64 -4.32
N VAL A 410 -45.42 37.84 -4.55
CA VAL A 410 -45.76 37.23 -5.85
C VAL A 410 -47.01 37.94 -6.42
N GLY A 411 -47.07 38.20 -7.74
CA GLY A 411 -48.18 38.91 -8.38
C GLY A 411 -48.36 38.64 -9.89
N PRO A 412 -49.52 38.98 -10.52
CA PRO A 412 -50.07 38.13 -11.59
C PRO A 412 -50.53 38.81 -12.92
N ILE A 413 -50.56 37.99 -14.00
CA ILE A 413 -51.52 37.91 -15.14
C ILE A 413 -51.91 39.17 -15.96
N GLY A 414 -51.69 39.10 -17.29
CA GLY A 414 -52.41 39.88 -18.35
C GLY A 414 -51.67 39.88 -19.72
N SER A 415 -52.12 39.14 -20.75
CA SER A 415 -53.00 39.57 -21.88
C SER A 415 -52.39 40.66 -22.80
N LYS A 416 -52.24 40.50 -24.13
CA LYS A 416 -53.30 40.30 -25.17
C LYS A 416 -52.78 39.86 -26.57
N ASP A 417 -53.67 39.22 -27.35
CA ASP A 417 -53.91 39.32 -28.83
C ASP A 417 -52.76 39.00 -29.86
N SER A 418 -52.97 38.33 -31.02
CA SER A 418 -54.19 37.81 -31.71
C SER A 418 -53.94 36.73 -32.81
N ASN A 419 -55.00 35.95 -33.15
CA ASN A 419 -55.34 35.32 -34.46
C ASN A 419 -54.47 34.15 -35.04
N LYS A 420 -55.00 33.12 -35.75
CA LYS A 420 -56.41 32.75 -36.10
C LYS A 420 -56.59 31.27 -36.60
N GLY A 421 -57.48 30.49 -35.96
CA GLY A 421 -58.23 29.33 -36.54
C GLY A 421 -57.46 28.02 -36.88
N THR A 422 -58.06 26.83 -37.02
CA THR A 422 -59.40 26.25 -36.71
C THR A 422 -59.20 24.71 -36.71
N VAL A 423 -59.33 23.94 -35.60
CA VAL A 423 -60.56 23.28 -35.06
C VAL A 423 -61.27 22.42 -36.15
N ASP A 424 -61.55 21.11 -35.99
CA ASP A 424 -62.31 20.45 -34.89
C ASP A 424 -62.00 18.93 -34.68
N THR A 425 -62.57 18.27 -33.68
CA THR A 425 -62.49 16.79 -33.48
C THR A 425 -63.53 16.22 -32.48
N THR A 426 -63.86 14.91 -32.56
CA THR A 426 -64.79 14.11 -31.68
C THR A 426 -66.30 14.40 -31.87
N LYS A 427 -67.35 13.61 -31.52
CA LYS A 427 -67.68 12.31 -30.82
C LYS A 427 -68.94 11.69 -31.52
N SER A 428 -69.50 10.49 -31.26
CA SER A 428 -69.06 9.17 -30.70
C SER A 428 -70.24 8.14 -30.68
N THR A 429 -69.94 6.83 -30.62
CA THR A 429 -70.74 5.69 -30.05
C THR A 429 -72.08 5.14 -30.65
N LEU A 430 -72.06 3.82 -30.96
CA LEU A 430 -73.01 2.72 -30.62
C LEU A 430 -74.27 2.29 -31.46
N THR A 431 -74.37 0.95 -31.61
CA THR A 431 -75.55 0.01 -31.74
C THR A 431 -76.32 -0.27 -33.08
N PRO A 432 -77.00 -1.46 -33.25
CA PRO A 432 -77.38 -2.00 -34.59
C PRO A 432 -78.79 -2.68 -34.80
N SER A 433 -79.15 -2.98 -36.07
CA SER A 433 -79.91 -4.17 -36.60
C SER A 433 -81.42 -4.10 -37.05
N LYS A 434 -81.76 -4.97 -38.06
CA LYS A 434 -83.06 -5.57 -38.53
C LYS A 434 -84.05 -4.94 -39.58
N GLN A 435 -84.36 -5.76 -40.62
CA GLN A 435 -85.69 -6.10 -41.29
C GLN A 435 -86.56 -4.99 -42.01
N ALA A 436 -87.47 -5.21 -43.00
CA ALA A 436 -87.77 -6.26 -44.02
C ALA A 436 -88.89 -5.82 -45.06
N GLU A 437 -89.33 -6.71 -45.99
CA GLU A 437 -90.68 -6.82 -46.71
C GLU A 437 -90.96 -6.39 -48.20
N ASN A 438 -91.06 -7.41 -49.10
CA ASN A 438 -92.07 -7.90 -50.11
C ASN A 438 -93.13 -7.08 -50.92
N ILE A 439 -93.40 -7.54 -52.18
CA ILE A 439 -94.67 -7.64 -53.02
C ILE A 439 -94.29 -8.08 -54.50
N ALA A 440 -95.00 -8.78 -55.44
CA ALA A 440 -96.35 -9.41 -55.70
C ALA A 440 -97.25 -8.72 -56.79
N HIS A 441 -98.17 -9.28 -57.62
CA HIS A 441 -98.65 -10.61 -58.21
C HIS A 441 -99.72 -10.24 -59.34
N GLU A 442 -100.42 -10.98 -60.26
CA GLU A 442 -100.66 -12.34 -60.88
C GLU A 442 -101.42 -12.11 -62.28
N GLU A 443 -102.17 -12.89 -63.11
CA GLU A 443 -102.72 -14.29 -63.31
C GLU A 443 -103.10 -14.58 -64.82
N THR A 444 -102.60 -15.70 -65.41
CA THR A 444 -103.11 -16.53 -66.59
C THR A 444 -103.55 -15.92 -67.97
N LYS A 445 -104.13 -16.59 -69.02
CA LYS A 445 -104.68 -17.97 -69.31
C LYS A 445 -104.78 -18.38 -70.83
N LYS A 446 -104.43 -19.65 -71.13
CA LYS A 446 -104.94 -20.64 -72.15
C LYS A 446 -105.26 -20.33 -73.66
N LEU A 447 -104.67 -21.19 -74.53
CA LEU A 447 -105.19 -21.90 -75.74
C LEU A 447 -105.71 -21.09 -76.97
N SER A 448 -105.17 -21.22 -78.19
CA SER A 448 -105.25 -22.31 -79.22
C SER A 448 -106.56 -22.28 -80.06
N ASP A 449 -106.58 -22.40 -81.41
CA ASP A 449 -105.55 -22.70 -82.43
C ASP A 449 -105.77 -21.94 -83.76
N LYS A 450 -104.69 -21.46 -84.40
CA LYS A 450 -104.67 -21.12 -85.86
C LYS A 450 -103.28 -21.18 -86.51
N ALA A 451 -102.46 -22.14 -86.08
CA ALA A 451 -101.00 -22.21 -86.30
C ALA A 451 -100.49 -22.48 -87.75
N ALA A 452 -101.25 -22.14 -88.79
CA ALA A 452 -100.93 -22.51 -90.19
C ALA A 452 -100.44 -21.34 -91.08
N ALA A 453 -100.87 -20.10 -90.84
CA ALA A 453 -100.53 -18.96 -91.70
C ALA A 453 -99.28 -18.19 -91.24
N GLU A 454 -99.08 -18.12 -89.92
CA GLU A 454 -98.10 -17.23 -89.29
C GLU A 454 -96.66 -17.75 -89.41
N ALA A 455 -96.48 -19.07 -89.26
CA ALA A 455 -95.19 -19.76 -89.33
C ALA A 455 -94.39 -19.45 -90.62
N LYS A 456 -95.07 -19.20 -91.75
CA LYS A 456 -94.41 -18.89 -93.03
C LYS A 456 -93.85 -17.46 -93.09
N LYS A 457 -94.45 -16.52 -92.34
CA LYS A 457 -93.96 -15.13 -92.20
C LYS A 457 -92.89 -15.04 -91.11
N GLU A 458 -93.07 -15.79 -90.02
CA GLU A 458 -92.10 -15.94 -88.94
C GLU A 458 -90.77 -16.53 -89.44
N ALA A 459 -90.80 -17.61 -90.22
CA ALA A 459 -89.60 -18.26 -90.76
C ALA A 459 -88.73 -17.32 -91.62
N GLN A 460 -89.34 -16.36 -92.32
CA GLN A 460 -88.61 -15.41 -93.17
C GLN A 460 -88.00 -14.25 -92.35
N LEU A 461 -88.73 -13.75 -91.34
CA LEU A 461 -88.22 -12.75 -90.39
C LEU A 461 -87.13 -13.31 -89.47
N LYS A 462 -87.23 -14.58 -89.09
CA LYS A 462 -86.23 -15.27 -88.29
C LYS A 462 -84.89 -15.36 -89.03
N LYS A 463 -84.90 -15.76 -90.32
CA LYS A 463 -83.70 -15.82 -91.16
C LYS A 463 -82.99 -14.48 -91.34
N SER A 464 -83.72 -13.35 -91.43
CA SER A 464 -83.06 -12.03 -91.54
C SER A 464 -82.43 -11.60 -90.22
N LYS A 465 -83.11 -11.83 -89.08
CA LYS A 465 -82.57 -11.52 -87.75
C LYS A 465 -81.35 -12.38 -87.40
N GLU A 466 -81.37 -13.68 -87.72
CA GLU A 466 -80.22 -14.57 -87.53
C GLU A 466 -79.00 -14.15 -88.37
N ALA A 467 -79.21 -13.66 -89.60
CA ALA A 467 -78.14 -13.11 -90.44
C ALA A 467 -77.57 -11.77 -89.91
N GLU A 468 -78.43 -10.90 -89.37
CA GLU A 468 -78.01 -9.63 -88.78
C GLU A 468 -77.28 -9.83 -87.45
N GLU A 469 -77.79 -10.70 -86.56
CA GLU A 469 -77.15 -11.02 -85.29
C GLU A 469 -75.78 -11.70 -85.49
N THR A 470 -75.66 -12.62 -86.46
CA THR A 470 -74.36 -13.26 -86.75
C THR A 470 -73.34 -12.29 -87.35
N LEU A 471 -73.78 -11.29 -88.13
CA LEU A 471 -72.89 -10.21 -88.60
C LEU A 471 -72.48 -9.28 -87.44
N ALA A 472 -73.41 -8.94 -86.54
CA ALA A 472 -73.14 -8.13 -85.36
C ALA A 472 -72.18 -8.82 -84.39
N ARG A 473 -72.39 -10.12 -84.10
CA ARG A 473 -71.47 -10.93 -83.28
C ARG A 473 -70.06 -10.98 -83.87
N LYS A 474 -69.92 -11.21 -85.18
CA LYS A 474 -68.60 -11.20 -85.84
C LYS A 474 -67.88 -9.86 -85.71
N LYS A 475 -68.57 -8.74 -85.91
CA LYS A 475 -67.98 -7.40 -85.72
C LYS A 475 -67.60 -7.12 -84.27
N ALA A 476 -68.40 -7.58 -83.31
CA ALA A 476 -68.08 -7.45 -81.87
C ALA A 476 -66.88 -8.32 -81.46
N GLU A 477 -66.78 -9.54 -82.00
CA GLU A 477 -65.66 -10.46 -81.79
C GLU A 477 -64.36 -9.91 -82.42
N GLU A 478 -64.42 -9.41 -83.66
CA GLU A 478 -63.30 -8.76 -84.35
C GLU A 478 -62.82 -7.50 -83.61
N ALA A 479 -63.75 -6.65 -83.15
CA ALA A 479 -63.41 -5.47 -82.36
C ALA A 479 -62.80 -5.83 -80.99
N LYS A 480 -63.28 -6.90 -80.33
CA LYS A 480 -62.69 -7.41 -79.10
C LYS A 480 -61.25 -7.93 -79.34
N LEU A 481 -61.05 -8.70 -80.41
CA LEU A 481 -59.73 -9.25 -80.77
C LEU A 481 -58.73 -8.12 -81.11
N ALA A 482 -59.20 -7.05 -81.76
CA ALA A 482 -58.40 -5.86 -82.02
C ALA A 482 -58.01 -5.11 -80.73
N ALA A 483 -58.94 -4.95 -79.79
CA ALA A 483 -58.68 -4.33 -78.49
C ALA A 483 -57.69 -5.14 -77.64
N GLU A 484 -57.88 -6.46 -77.55
CA GLU A 484 -56.99 -7.38 -76.83
C GLU A 484 -55.56 -7.36 -77.42
N LYS A 485 -55.44 -7.32 -78.76
CA LYS A 485 -54.16 -7.19 -79.45
C LYS A 485 -53.48 -5.83 -79.22
N ALA A 486 -54.25 -4.74 -79.11
CA ALA A 486 -53.74 -3.42 -78.76
C ALA A 486 -53.28 -3.34 -77.29
N GLU A 487 -54.00 -3.97 -76.36
CA GLU A 487 -53.61 -4.05 -74.95
C GLU A 487 -52.33 -4.87 -74.76
N MET A 488 -52.22 -6.02 -75.44
CA MET A 488 -50.99 -6.83 -75.51
C MET A 488 -49.81 -6.02 -76.06
N ALA A 489 -50.02 -5.24 -77.13
CA ALA A 489 -48.97 -4.39 -77.69
C ALA A 489 -48.52 -3.29 -76.71
N ARG A 490 -49.45 -2.67 -75.98
CA ARG A 490 -49.14 -1.67 -74.95
C ARG A 490 -48.34 -2.29 -73.80
N LYS A 491 -48.81 -3.42 -73.24
CA LYS A 491 -48.11 -4.15 -72.17
C LYS A 491 -46.70 -4.60 -72.60
N ALA A 492 -46.52 -5.02 -73.85
CA ALA A 492 -45.21 -5.37 -74.39
C ALA A 492 -44.28 -4.16 -74.60
N ALA A 493 -44.80 -2.96 -74.87
CA ALA A 493 -44.01 -1.72 -74.93
C ALA A 493 -43.62 -1.24 -73.53
N GLU A 494 -44.55 -1.29 -72.57
CA GLU A 494 -44.36 -0.91 -71.17
C GLU A 494 -43.30 -1.80 -70.48
N ALA A 495 -43.39 -3.12 -70.69
CA ALA A 495 -42.37 -4.07 -70.19
C ALA A 495 -40.97 -3.79 -70.75
N LYS A 496 -40.85 -3.44 -72.04
CA LYS A 496 -39.56 -3.06 -72.65
C LYS A 496 -39.01 -1.75 -72.07
N HIS A 497 -39.87 -0.78 -71.78
CA HIS A 497 -39.43 0.48 -71.17
C HIS A 497 -38.88 0.25 -69.75
N ALA A 498 -39.58 -0.57 -68.95
CA ALA A 498 -39.13 -0.96 -67.62
C ALA A 498 -37.83 -1.79 -67.65
N GLU A 499 -37.63 -2.63 -68.66
CA GLU A 499 -36.36 -3.38 -68.83
C GLU A 499 -35.18 -2.45 -69.17
N ILE A 500 -35.39 -1.44 -70.02
CA ILE A 500 -34.37 -0.42 -70.35
C ILE A 500 -34.03 0.42 -69.11
N GLU A 501 -35.05 0.88 -68.38
CA GLU A 501 -34.89 1.67 -67.16
C GLU A 501 -34.14 0.88 -66.07
N ARG A 502 -34.49 -0.40 -65.86
CA ARG A 502 -33.74 -1.30 -64.97
C ARG A 502 -32.28 -1.44 -65.39
N LYS A 503 -31.99 -1.64 -66.68
CA LYS A 503 -30.60 -1.77 -67.16
C LYS A 503 -29.80 -0.46 -67.02
N MET A 504 -30.45 0.69 -67.14
CA MET A 504 -29.83 1.99 -66.86
C MET A 504 -29.52 2.17 -65.37
N ALA A 505 -30.43 1.77 -64.49
CA ALA A 505 -30.23 1.81 -63.04
C ALA A 505 -29.13 0.82 -62.59
N GLU A 506 -29.15 -0.41 -63.09
CA GLU A 506 -28.15 -1.46 -62.81
C GLU A 506 -26.75 -1.04 -63.27
N LYS A 507 -26.63 -0.40 -64.45
CA LYS A 507 -25.37 0.19 -64.89
C LYS A 507 -24.95 1.36 -64.00
N ALA A 508 -25.85 2.28 -63.65
CA ALA A 508 -25.51 3.42 -62.79
C ALA A 508 -25.09 2.99 -61.37
N GLU A 509 -25.61 1.87 -60.85
CA GLU A 509 -25.17 1.27 -59.60
C GLU A 509 -23.78 0.63 -59.72
N ALA A 510 -23.51 -0.07 -60.83
CA ALA A 510 -22.19 -0.63 -61.12
C ALA A 510 -21.11 0.46 -61.29
N ASP A 511 -21.41 1.53 -62.04
CA ASP A 511 -20.52 2.67 -62.24
C ASP A 511 -20.23 3.40 -60.91
N ARG A 512 -21.22 3.50 -60.00
CA ARG A 512 -21.03 4.02 -58.63
C ARG A 512 -20.13 3.11 -57.78
N LYS A 513 -20.40 1.80 -57.75
CA LYS A 513 -19.59 0.83 -56.98
C LYS A 513 -18.14 0.76 -57.49
N ALA A 514 -17.92 0.94 -58.79
CA ALA A 514 -16.58 1.05 -59.36
C ALA A 514 -15.86 2.34 -58.91
N ALA A 515 -16.56 3.47 -58.83
CA ALA A 515 -16.01 4.72 -58.33
C ALA A 515 -15.71 4.68 -56.81
N GLU A 516 -16.59 4.06 -56.03
CA GLU A 516 -16.45 3.85 -54.59
C GLU A 516 -15.24 2.95 -54.27
N LEU A 517 -15.15 1.77 -54.91
CA LEU A 517 -14.00 0.87 -54.78
C LEU A 517 -12.68 1.55 -55.17
N LYS A 518 -12.70 2.40 -56.20
CA LYS A 518 -11.52 3.16 -56.62
C LYS A 518 -11.13 4.23 -55.58
N ALA A 519 -12.09 4.95 -55.01
CA ALA A 519 -11.84 5.93 -53.96
C ALA A 519 -11.26 5.28 -52.69
N ASP A 520 -11.77 4.10 -52.30
CA ASP A 520 -11.22 3.30 -51.21
C ASP A 520 -9.79 2.84 -51.49
N GLN A 521 -9.49 2.39 -52.71
CA GLN A 521 -8.12 2.02 -53.12
C GLN A 521 -7.16 3.21 -53.11
N GLU A 522 -7.58 4.38 -53.59
CA GLU A 522 -6.75 5.61 -53.54
C GLU A 522 -6.56 6.09 -52.09
N ALA A 523 -7.58 5.99 -51.22
CA ALA A 523 -7.48 6.31 -49.80
C ALA A 523 -6.60 5.32 -49.01
N GLN A 524 -6.66 4.03 -49.34
CA GLN A 524 -5.80 2.99 -48.77
C GLN A 524 -4.34 3.19 -49.17
N ALA A 525 -4.06 3.44 -50.46
CA ALA A 525 -2.72 3.76 -50.95
C ALA A 525 -2.16 5.05 -50.33
N ALA A 526 -3.00 6.07 -50.10
CA ALA A 526 -2.60 7.28 -49.39
C ALA A 526 -2.22 7.02 -47.92
N LYS A 527 -2.98 6.18 -47.20
CA LYS A 527 -2.65 5.75 -45.83
C LYS A 527 -1.35 4.95 -45.78
N GLU A 528 -1.15 4.00 -46.69
CA GLU A 528 0.06 3.18 -46.75
C GLU A 528 1.30 4.02 -47.09
N LYS A 529 1.18 4.97 -48.02
CA LYS A 529 2.24 5.94 -48.30
C LYS A 529 2.56 6.81 -47.07
N ALA A 530 1.55 7.36 -46.39
CA ALA A 530 1.74 8.19 -45.20
C ALA A 530 2.37 7.39 -44.05
N ALA A 531 1.99 6.13 -43.86
CA ALA A 531 2.59 5.22 -42.88
C ALA A 531 4.06 4.91 -43.22
N LEU A 532 4.40 4.73 -44.50
CA LEU A 532 5.77 4.50 -44.94
C LEU A 532 6.65 5.75 -44.80
N GLU A 533 6.11 6.94 -45.04
CA GLU A 533 6.81 8.22 -44.84
C GLU A 533 6.99 8.51 -43.34
N ALA A 534 5.98 8.24 -42.50
CA ALA A 534 6.08 8.31 -41.04
C ALA A 534 7.14 7.34 -40.49
N LYS A 535 7.14 6.07 -40.93
CA LYS A 535 8.13 5.07 -40.51
C LYS A 535 9.55 5.47 -40.90
N LYS A 536 9.76 6.03 -42.10
CA LYS A 536 11.07 6.56 -42.53
C LYS A 536 11.51 7.77 -41.69
N ALA A 537 10.58 8.65 -41.32
CA ALA A 537 10.87 9.76 -40.41
C ALA A 537 11.25 9.25 -39.01
N GLU A 538 10.56 8.23 -38.50
CA GLU A 538 10.87 7.60 -37.21
C GLU A 538 12.23 6.88 -37.24
N GLU A 539 12.51 6.06 -38.25
CA GLU A 539 13.81 5.41 -38.46
C GLU A 539 14.96 6.44 -38.55
N MET A 540 14.74 7.60 -39.19
CA MET A 540 15.72 8.69 -39.19
C MET A 540 15.91 9.34 -37.81
N ARG A 541 14.84 9.51 -37.02
CA ARG A 541 14.95 10.04 -35.64
C ARG A 541 15.66 9.06 -34.73
N GLN A 542 15.33 7.77 -34.78
CA GLN A 542 16.03 6.71 -34.06
C GLN A 542 17.52 6.62 -34.48
N ALA A 543 17.84 6.84 -35.76
CA ALA A 543 19.22 6.88 -36.25
C ALA A 543 20.00 8.15 -35.83
N GLU A 544 19.35 9.29 -35.64
CA GLU A 544 19.98 10.49 -35.05
C GLU A 544 20.17 10.32 -33.54
N GLU A 545 19.17 9.79 -32.84
CA GLU A 545 19.19 9.51 -31.41
C GLU A 545 20.25 8.48 -31.05
N ALA A 546 20.38 7.39 -31.83
CA ALA A 546 21.45 6.41 -31.67
C ALA A 546 22.85 7.06 -31.83
N LYS A 547 23.03 7.97 -32.79
CA LYS A 547 24.29 8.73 -32.97
C LYS A 547 24.57 9.70 -31.83
N ARG A 548 23.53 10.34 -31.27
CA ARG A 548 23.64 11.17 -30.06
C ARG A 548 24.07 10.32 -28.86
N LEU A 549 23.43 9.16 -28.66
CA LEU A 549 23.75 8.22 -27.59
C LEU A 549 25.16 7.61 -27.73
N GLU A 550 25.62 7.35 -28.96
CA GLU A 550 26.99 6.89 -29.24
C GLU A 550 28.03 8.00 -28.95
N ALA A 551 27.76 9.23 -29.39
CA ALA A 551 28.61 10.38 -29.09
C ALA A 551 28.65 10.72 -27.59
N GLU A 552 27.52 10.59 -26.89
CA GLU A 552 27.40 10.78 -25.45
C GLU A 552 28.14 9.68 -24.68
N ARG A 553 27.95 8.40 -25.04
CA ARG A 553 28.73 7.28 -24.47
C ARG A 553 30.23 7.44 -24.69
N LYS A 554 30.66 7.98 -25.84
CA LYS A 554 32.07 8.28 -26.10
C LYS A 554 32.57 9.41 -25.19
N ALA A 555 31.83 10.51 -25.06
CA ALA A 555 32.16 11.60 -24.16
C ALA A 555 32.13 11.18 -22.67
N GLU A 556 31.23 10.28 -22.29
CA GLU A 556 31.15 9.66 -20.96
C GLU A 556 32.36 8.74 -20.71
N LEU A 557 32.78 7.95 -21.69
CA LEU A 557 33.99 7.12 -21.61
C LEU A 557 35.25 7.97 -21.48
N ASP A 558 35.39 9.03 -22.29
CA ASP A 558 36.51 9.97 -22.21
C ASP A 558 36.54 10.70 -20.85
N ARG A 559 35.38 11.06 -20.29
CA ARG A 559 35.24 11.59 -18.91
C ARG A 559 35.67 10.55 -17.87
N LYS A 560 35.17 9.31 -17.95
CA LYS A 560 35.54 8.23 -17.02
C LYS A 560 37.04 7.89 -17.08
N VAL A 561 37.69 8.01 -18.23
CA VAL A 561 39.15 7.86 -18.36
C VAL A 561 39.91 9.03 -17.72
N ALA A 562 39.41 10.26 -17.84
CA ALA A 562 40.00 11.41 -17.15
C ALA A 562 39.80 11.34 -15.62
N GLU A 563 38.62 10.92 -15.17
CA GLU A 563 38.26 10.73 -13.77
C GLU A 563 39.01 9.56 -13.12
N ALA A 564 39.18 8.44 -13.84
CA ALA A 564 40.02 7.33 -13.40
C ALA A 564 41.49 7.74 -13.21
N ARG A 565 42.04 8.58 -14.10
CA ARG A 565 43.40 9.13 -13.92
C ARG A 565 43.49 10.07 -12.72
N LYS A 566 42.50 10.95 -12.55
CA LYS A 566 42.45 11.89 -11.41
C LYS A 566 42.33 11.16 -10.09
N THR A 567 41.48 10.13 -10.01
CA THR A 567 41.33 9.29 -8.81
C THR A 567 42.55 8.39 -8.57
N GLU A 568 43.26 7.91 -9.60
CA GLU A 568 44.54 7.20 -9.41
C GLU A 568 45.63 8.14 -8.84
N GLU A 569 45.68 9.38 -9.31
CA GLU A 569 46.60 10.42 -8.82
C GLU A 569 46.24 10.86 -7.38
N GLU A 570 44.95 11.06 -7.08
CA GLU A 570 44.45 11.36 -5.74
C GLU A 570 44.71 10.19 -4.77
N ARG A 571 44.52 8.93 -5.20
CA ARG A 571 44.82 7.73 -4.39
C ARG A 571 46.33 7.54 -4.16
N LYS A 572 47.17 7.94 -5.12
CA LYS A 572 48.64 8.00 -4.93
C LYS A 572 49.02 9.08 -3.91
N ALA A 573 48.42 10.26 -4.00
CA ALA A 573 48.63 11.34 -3.04
C ALA A 573 48.10 10.98 -1.63
N GLU A 574 46.98 10.28 -1.53
CA GLU A 574 46.42 9.79 -0.28
C GLU A 574 47.28 8.69 0.36
N MET A 575 47.73 7.69 -0.42
CA MET A 575 48.68 6.68 0.08
C MET A 575 49.95 7.32 0.64
N ALA A 576 50.52 8.32 -0.06
CA ALA A 576 51.67 9.07 0.42
C ALA A 576 51.38 9.87 1.72
N ARG A 577 50.16 10.41 1.87
CA ARG A 577 49.71 11.06 3.12
C ARG A 577 49.53 10.06 4.26
N ILE A 578 48.98 8.88 4.00
CA ILE A 578 48.82 7.80 4.99
C ILE A 578 50.18 7.27 5.45
N GLU A 579 51.14 7.12 4.54
CA GLU A 579 52.52 6.72 4.88
C GLU A 579 53.24 7.79 5.71
N ALA A 580 53.13 9.07 5.31
CA ALA A 580 53.67 10.18 6.08
C ALA A 580 53.01 10.32 7.47
N ALA A 581 51.69 10.10 7.58
CA ALA A 581 50.97 10.12 8.84
C ALA A 581 51.40 8.96 9.76
N ARG A 582 51.50 7.73 9.24
CA ARG A 582 52.01 6.56 9.99
C ARG A 582 53.44 6.76 10.49
N LYS A 583 54.30 7.40 9.68
CA LYS A 583 55.65 7.75 10.11
C LYS A 583 55.64 8.77 11.25
N ALA A 584 54.89 9.86 11.10
CA ALA A 584 54.75 10.87 12.16
C ALA A 584 54.07 10.33 13.44
N GLU A 585 53.22 9.32 13.33
CA GLU A 585 52.61 8.60 14.46
C GLU A 585 53.63 7.68 15.15
N ALA A 586 54.43 6.92 14.39
CA ALA A 586 55.53 6.12 14.93
C ALA A 586 56.57 6.99 15.66
N ASP A 587 57.00 8.09 15.04
CA ASP A 587 57.92 9.07 15.64
C ASP A 587 57.37 9.64 16.97
N ARG A 588 56.05 9.91 17.03
CA ARG A 588 55.35 10.35 18.25
C ARG A 588 55.27 9.26 19.31
N LEU A 589 55.02 8.01 18.94
CA LEU A 589 54.96 6.87 19.87
C LEU A 589 56.33 6.55 20.47
N GLU A 590 57.41 6.69 19.68
CA GLU A 590 58.79 6.54 20.19
C GLU A 590 59.16 7.70 21.13
N ALA A 591 58.80 8.94 20.78
CA ALA A 591 58.98 10.10 21.65
C ALA A 591 58.19 9.97 22.97
N ALA A 592 56.95 9.48 22.90
CA ALA A 592 56.12 9.21 24.08
C ALA A 592 56.72 8.14 24.98
N ARG A 593 57.21 7.03 24.42
CA ARG A 593 57.94 5.99 25.18
C ARG A 593 59.17 6.55 25.89
N LYS A 594 59.99 7.34 25.19
CA LYS A 594 61.19 7.97 25.79
C LYS A 594 60.84 8.96 26.90
N ALA A 595 59.74 9.71 26.76
CA ALA A 595 59.24 10.60 27.81
C ALA A 595 58.68 9.82 29.03
N GLU A 596 58.01 8.69 28.81
CA GLU A 596 57.48 7.84 29.88
C GLU A 596 58.59 7.08 30.62
N GLU A 597 59.58 6.55 29.91
CA GLU A 597 60.80 5.95 30.49
C GLU A 597 61.56 6.97 31.35
N ALA A 598 61.71 8.22 30.86
CA ALA A 598 62.29 9.31 31.63
C ALA A 598 61.45 9.68 32.87
N ARG A 599 60.11 9.62 32.79
CA ARG A 599 59.21 9.84 33.95
C ARG A 599 59.41 8.75 35.01
N VAL A 600 59.40 7.47 34.62
CA VAL A 600 59.63 6.34 35.52
C VAL A 600 61.02 6.41 36.17
N ALA A 601 62.05 6.79 35.41
CA ALA A 601 63.41 6.98 35.95
C ALA A 601 63.50 8.16 36.94
N ALA A 602 62.72 9.23 36.75
CA ALA A 602 62.63 10.34 37.70
C ALA A 602 61.83 9.97 38.96
N GLU A 603 60.74 9.23 38.81
CA GLU A 603 59.89 8.73 39.89
C GLU A 603 60.64 7.74 40.79
N ALA A 604 61.40 6.80 40.20
CA ALA A 604 62.27 5.88 40.93
C ALA A 604 63.32 6.62 41.77
N LYS A 605 63.95 7.67 41.24
CA LYS A 605 64.90 8.51 41.98
C LYS A 605 64.25 9.26 43.14
N ARG A 606 63.03 9.78 42.96
CA ARG A 606 62.28 10.42 44.06
C ARG A 606 61.93 9.43 45.16
N LEU A 607 61.53 8.21 44.83
CA LEU A 607 61.27 7.14 45.80
C LEU A 607 62.54 6.70 46.54
N GLU A 608 63.71 6.68 45.87
CA GLU A 608 65.00 6.41 46.52
C GLU A 608 65.39 7.54 47.49
N GLU A 609 65.23 8.79 47.09
CA GLU A 609 65.48 9.97 47.93
C GLU A 609 64.53 10.02 49.15
N GLU A 610 63.24 9.76 48.95
CA GLU A 610 62.24 9.71 50.03
C GLU A 610 62.52 8.57 51.02
N ARG A 611 62.90 7.37 50.54
CA ARG A 611 63.36 6.27 51.40
C ARG A 611 64.63 6.62 52.16
N ARG A 612 65.54 7.42 51.59
CA ARG A 612 66.76 7.89 52.25
C ARG A 612 66.45 8.92 53.35
N ILE A 613 65.48 9.81 53.11
CA ILE A 613 64.99 10.78 54.10
C ILE A 613 64.32 10.05 55.28
N GLU A 614 63.43 9.09 55.02
CA GLU A 614 62.74 8.35 56.09
C GLU A 614 63.71 7.43 56.85
N ALA A 615 64.70 6.81 56.18
CA ALA A 615 65.77 6.07 56.86
C ALA A 615 66.60 6.97 57.81
N ALA A 616 66.97 8.17 57.37
CA ALA A 616 67.67 9.14 58.20
C ALA A 616 66.80 9.63 59.38
N ARG A 617 65.49 9.76 59.17
CA ARG A 617 64.51 10.10 60.22
C ARG A 617 64.39 8.99 61.27
N ILE A 618 64.35 7.72 60.85
CA ILE A 618 64.34 6.55 61.75
C ILE A 618 65.66 6.46 62.54
N GLU A 619 66.81 6.73 61.92
CA GLU A 619 68.09 6.77 62.63
C GLU A 619 68.16 7.91 63.65
N ALA A 620 67.67 9.10 63.30
CA ALA A 620 67.56 10.24 64.21
C ALA A 620 66.60 9.95 65.37
N ALA A 621 65.45 9.31 65.11
CA ALA A 621 64.50 8.88 66.12
C ALA A 621 65.13 7.86 67.08
N ARG A 622 65.85 6.85 66.56
CA ARG A 622 66.59 5.88 67.37
C ARG A 622 67.63 6.58 68.25
N LYS A 623 68.40 7.55 67.74
CA LYS A 623 69.38 8.31 68.55
C LYS A 623 68.70 9.18 69.62
N ALA A 624 67.52 9.73 69.34
CA ALA A 624 66.70 10.43 70.33
C ALA A 624 66.10 9.48 71.39
N GLU A 625 65.79 8.23 71.04
CA GLU A 625 65.35 7.22 71.99
C GLU A 625 66.52 6.68 72.84
N GLU A 626 67.67 6.40 72.24
CA GLU A 626 68.88 5.92 72.92
C GLU A 626 69.37 6.94 73.97
N THR A 627 69.32 8.24 73.63
CA THR A 627 69.59 9.33 74.60
C THR A 627 68.51 9.47 75.67
N ARG A 628 67.23 9.20 75.36
CA ARG A 628 66.16 9.11 76.38
C ARG A 628 66.36 7.92 77.31
N GLN A 629 66.68 6.74 76.79
CA GLN A 629 66.92 5.54 77.61
C GLN A 629 68.18 5.72 78.48
N ALA A 630 69.22 6.38 77.99
CA ALA A 630 70.39 6.76 78.81
C ALA A 630 70.02 7.76 79.93
N ALA A 631 69.18 8.76 79.63
CA ALA A 631 68.68 9.71 80.63
C ALA A 631 67.77 9.02 81.67
N GLU A 632 66.89 8.10 81.24
CA GLU A 632 66.03 7.34 82.14
C GLU A 632 66.82 6.33 82.99
N ALA A 633 67.82 5.66 82.43
CA ALA A 633 68.73 4.79 83.18
C ALA A 633 69.50 5.59 84.25
N LYS A 634 69.96 6.80 83.92
CA LYS A 634 70.57 7.72 84.89
C LYS A 634 69.57 8.14 85.99
N ALA A 635 68.36 8.53 85.62
CA ALA A 635 67.31 8.89 86.58
C ALA A 635 66.90 7.71 87.48
N ARG A 636 66.80 6.49 86.94
CA ARG A 636 66.57 5.25 87.70
C ARG A 636 67.73 4.94 88.65
N PHE A 637 68.99 5.13 88.22
CA PHE A 637 70.16 4.96 89.09
C PHE A 637 70.19 5.99 90.24
N GLU A 638 69.90 7.27 89.95
CA GLU A 638 69.79 8.32 90.96
C GLU A 638 68.63 8.07 91.94
N ALA A 639 67.47 7.59 91.45
CA ALA A 639 66.34 7.18 92.27
C ALA A 639 66.64 5.93 93.13
N GLN A 640 67.36 4.95 92.58
CA GLN A 640 67.78 3.75 93.31
C GLN A 640 68.78 4.08 94.42
N ARG A 641 69.71 5.02 94.16
CA ARG A 641 70.65 5.56 95.16
C ARG A 641 69.94 6.42 96.23
N ALA A 642 68.86 7.11 95.87
CA ALA A 642 67.99 7.81 96.84
C ALA A 642 67.20 6.81 97.71
N ALA A 643 66.68 5.73 97.14
CA ALA A 643 66.01 4.65 97.87
C ALA A 643 66.97 3.90 98.81
N GLU A 644 68.21 3.63 98.38
CA GLU A 644 69.28 3.08 99.22
C GLU A 644 69.59 4.01 100.41
N LYS A 645 69.70 5.32 100.16
CA LYS A 645 69.94 6.33 101.20
C LYS A 645 68.77 6.44 102.19
N ALA A 646 67.53 6.23 101.74
CA ALA A 646 66.35 6.13 102.61
C ALA A 646 66.34 4.83 103.44
N ALA A 647 66.67 3.69 102.82
CA ALA A 647 66.76 2.40 103.50
C ALA A 647 67.85 2.36 104.58
N LEU A 648 68.98 3.05 104.35
CA LEU A 648 70.04 3.18 105.35
C LEU A 648 69.64 4.07 106.53
N GLY A 649 68.78 5.09 106.29
CA GLY A 649 68.21 5.93 107.35
C GLY A 649 67.23 5.17 108.25
N ALA A 650 66.39 4.30 107.65
CA ALA A 650 65.43 3.48 108.40
C ALA A 650 66.10 2.57 109.45
N LYS A 651 67.34 2.11 109.21
CA LYS A 651 68.14 1.30 110.14
C LYS A 651 68.87 2.09 111.26
N LYS A 652 68.64 3.40 111.41
CA LYS A 652 69.14 4.20 112.55
C LYS A 652 68.07 4.98 113.31
N ALA A 653 66.80 4.90 112.91
CA ALA A 653 65.70 5.58 113.58
C ALA A 653 65.03 4.74 114.68
N GLU A 654 65.20 3.41 114.67
CA GLU A 654 64.56 2.49 115.62
C GLU A 654 65.24 2.48 117.01
N GLU A 655 66.55 2.70 117.05
CA GLU A 655 67.38 2.62 118.26
C GLU A 655 67.27 3.89 119.15
N ALA A 656 66.70 4.98 118.63
CA ALA A 656 66.60 6.28 119.31
C ALA A 656 65.30 6.51 120.08
N ARG A 657 64.41 5.50 120.20
CA ARG A 657 63.13 5.62 120.93
C ARG A 657 63.23 5.32 122.44
N VAL A 658 64.44 5.31 123.00
CA VAL A 658 64.74 5.01 124.43
C VAL A 658 65.52 6.17 125.10
N ALA A 659 65.06 7.40 124.86
CA ALA A 659 65.23 8.52 125.77
C ALA A 659 63.92 9.33 125.74
N ALA A 660 63.00 9.12 126.67
CA ALA A 660 63.07 9.68 128.03
C ALA A 660 63.21 11.21 127.97
N GLU A 661 62.08 11.93 127.93
CA GLU A 661 61.45 12.46 129.15
C GLU A 661 62.21 13.65 129.81
N ALA A 662 62.69 14.58 128.97
CA ALA A 662 62.76 16.02 129.27
C ALA A 662 61.72 16.71 128.37
N LYS A 663 60.41 16.78 128.67
CA LYS A 663 59.70 17.05 129.94
C LYS A 663 60.01 18.45 130.47
N ARG A 664 59.22 19.43 129.99
CA ARG A 664 59.38 20.89 130.19
C ARG A 664 60.60 21.43 129.44
N GLN A 665 60.59 22.65 128.90
CA GLN A 665 59.75 23.81 129.24
C GLN A 665 58.88 24.32 128.07
N GLU A 666 57.98 25.27 128.39
CA GLU A 666 57.38 26.27 127.49
C GLU A 666 56.75 25.76 126.17
N GLU A 667 55.44 25.74 125.95
CA GLU A 667 54.33 26.45 126.63
C GLU A 667 54.56 27.96 126.93
N LEU A 668 55.28 28.68 126.07
CA LEU A 668 55.24 30.17 126.09
C LEU A 668 55.29 30.88 124.73
N ARG A 669 55.24 30.16 123.60
CA ARG A 669 54.95 30.75 122.27
C ARG A 669 53.74 30.11 121.58
N LYS A 670 52.66 30.01 122.36
CA LYS A 670 51.32 30.41 121.88
C LYS A 670 51.37 31.87 121.42
N ALA A 671 50.36 32.28 120.66
CA ALA A 671 49.94 33.67 120.54
C ALA A 671 50.92 34.66 119.88
N GLU A 672 51.58 34.26 118.78
CA GLU A 672 51.82 35.21 117.70
C GLU A 672 51.46 34.61 116.33
N GLU A 673 50.73 35.38 115.54
CA GLU A 673 50.42 35.23 114.11
C GLU A 673 49.94 33.86 113.57
N ALA A 674 49.17 33.14 114.39
CA ALA A 674 48.03 32.35 113.91
C ALA A 674 46.91 33.24 113.29
N ARG A 675 47.29 34.28 112.53
CA ARG A 675 46.45 35.37 112.01
C ARG A 675 46.59 35.58 110.50
N ILE A 676 47.74 35.23 109.90
CA ILE A 676 47.96 35.37 108.45
C ILE A 676 47.43 34.14 107.66
N ALA A 677 47.41 32.94 108.28
CA ALA A 677 46.99 31.70 107.62
C ALA A 677 45.45 31.49 107.54
N ALA A 678 44.65 32.34 108.19
CA ALA A 678 43.21 32.15 108.32
C ALA A 678 42.37 32.78 107.19
N GLU A 679 42.85 33.87 106.59
CA GLU A 679 42.05 34.67 105.63
C GLU A 679 42.04 34.05 104.23
N ALA A 680 43.16 33.47 103.79
CA ALA A 680 43.30 32.90 102.44
C ALA A 680 42.37 31.70 102.16
N LYS A 681 42.06 30.87 103.17
CA LYS A 681 41.29 29.63 102.95
C LYS A 681 39.80 29.82 102.69
N ARG A 682 39.21 30.99 103.02
CA ARG A 682 37.77 31.24 102.85
C ARG A 682 37.36 31.67 101.44
N ALA A 683 38.32 31.96 100.55
CA ALA A 683 38.07 32.40 99.18
C ALA A 683 38.02 31.27 98.13
N GLU A 684 38.68 30.13 98.39
CA GLU A 684 38.78 29.03 97.41
C GLU A 684 37.54 28.11 97.43
N GLU A 685 37.01 27.82 98.62
CA GLU A 685 35.94 26.83 98.82
C GLU A 685 34.61 27.24 98.17
N LEU A 686 34.33 28.56 98.09
CA LEU A 686 33.17 29.09 97.38
C LEU A 686 33.27 28.94 95.84
N ARG A 687 34.48 28.96 95.26
CA ARG A 687 34.63 28.83 93.80
C ARG A 687 34.40 27.39 93.31
N LYS A 688 34.90 26.40 94.03
CA LYS A 688 34.69 24.97 93.70
C LYS A 688 33.22 24.54 93.79
N ALA A 689 32.42 25.18 94.64
CA ALA A 689 30.98 24.92 94.73
C ALA A 689 30.18 25.47 93.53
N GLU A 690 30.58 26.61 92.98
CA GLU A 690 29.87 27.25 91.86
C GLU A 690 30.21 26.60 90.50
N GLU A 691 31.49 26.29 90.27
CA GLU A 691 31.96 25.64 89.04
C GLU A 691 31.33 24.24 88.84
N ALA A 692 31.16 23.49 89.93
CA ALA A 692 30.47 22.19 89.92
C ALA A 692 28.98 22.28 89.54
N ARG A 693 28.29 23.39 89.87
CA ARG A 693 26.87 23.59 89.51
C ARG A 693 26.70 23.80 88.01
N ILE A 694 27.55 24.65 87.41
CA ILE A 694 27.49 24.99 85.98
C ILE A 694 27.77 23.75 85.12
N ALA A 695 28.76 22.93 85.51
CA ALA A 695 29.07 21.69 84.81
C ALA A 695 27.93 20.64 84.85
N ALA A 696 27.16 20.58 85.95
CA ALA A 696 26.03 19.67 86.09
C ALA A 696 24.80 20.12 85.29
N GLU A 697 24.55 21.42 85.21
CA GLU A 697 23.44 22.01 84.45
C GLU A 697 23.65 21.87 82.93
N ALA A 698 24.87 22.14 82.46
CA ALA A 698 25.25 21.97 81.06
C ALA A 698 25.03 20.54 80.54
N LYS A 699 25.38 19.51 81.32
CA LYS A 699 25.17 18.10 80.92
C LYS A 699 23.69 17.74 80.73
N ARG A 700 22.81 18.15 81.66
CA ARG A 700 21.36 17.90 81.51
C ARG A 700 20.77 18.60 80.29
N ALA A 701 21.25 19.80 79.96
CA ALA A 701 20.85 20.52 78.75
C ALA A 701 21.38 19.90 77.45
N GLU A 702 22.40 19.03 77.49
CA GLU A 702 22.86 18.27 76.33
C GLU A 702 22.13 16.93 76.18
N GLU A 703 21.96 16.17 77.26
CA GLU A 703 21.22 14.90 77.26
C GLU A 703 19.76 15.08 76.82
N GLY A 704 19.09 16.15 77.30
CA GLY A 704 17.72 16.46 76.90
C GLY A 704 17.56 16.72 75.39
N ARG A 705 18.54 17.41 74.77
CA ARG A 705 18.51 17.69 73.33
C ARG A 705 18.75 16.43 72.50
N ARG A 706 19.72 15.58 72.88
CA ARG A 706 19.95 14.29 72.20
C ARG A 706 18.74 13.35 72.31
N ALA A 707 18.04 13.36 73.44
CA ALA A 707 16.83 12.56 73.64
C ALA A 707 15.64 13.05 72.77
N GLU A 708 15.49 14.36 72.56
CA GLU A 708 14.47 14.92 71.67
C GLU A 708 14.83 14.67 70.19
N GLU A 709 16.08 14.88 69.80
CA GLU A 709 16.58 14.67 68.44
C GLU A 709 16.44 13.19 68.01
N ALA A 710 16.83 12.25 68.87
CA ALA A 710 16.63 10.82 68.64
C ALA A 710 15.14 10.46 68.48
N ARG A 711 14.25 11.07 69.27
CA ARG A 711 12.79 10.88 69.13
C ARG A 711 12.26 11.38 67.80
N ARG A 712 12.67 12.57 67.34
CA ARG A 712 12.25 13.09 66.02
C ARG A 712 12.72 12.19 64.87
N ILE A 713 13.94 11.64 64.97
CA ILE A 713 14.48 10.70 63.97
C ILE A 713 13.69 9.38 63.97
N GLU A 714 13.35 8.84 65.13
CA GLU A 714 12.55 7.60 65.21
C GLU A 714 11.10 7.80 64.74
N GLU A 715 10.48 8.94 65.10
CA GLU A 715 9.13 9.31 64.67
C GLU A 715 9.06 9.55 63.15
N ALA A 716 10.04 10.24 62.58
CA ALA A 716 10.19 10.37 61.13
C ALA A 716 10.35 9.00 60.44
N ARG A 717 11.18 8.10 60.99
CA ARG A 717 11.37 6.74 60.47
C ARG A 717 10.06 5.94 60.47
N ARG A 718 9.26 6.01 61.55
CA ARG A 718 7.94 5.35 61.63
C ARG A 718 6.94 5.98 60.64
N ALA A 719 6.97 7.30 60.44
CA ALA A 719 6.11 7.98 59.47
C ALA A 719 6.47 7.65 58.01
N GLU A 720 7.75 7.42 57.71
CA GLU A 720 8.20 6.94 56.39
C GLU A 720 7.84 5.46 56.16
N GLU A 721 8.05 4.61 57.18
CA GLU A 721 7.69 3.19 57.16
C GLU A 721 6.18 2.98 56.96
N ALA A 722 5.34 3.79 57.63
CA ALA A 722 3.89 3.80 57.42
C ALA A 722 3.48 4.24 56.00
N ARG A 723 4.12 5.27 55.44
CA ARG A 723 3.87 5.70 54.04
C ARG A 723 4.22 4.62 53.03
N LYS A 724 5.36 3.93 53.22
CA LYS A 724 5.77 2.82 52.36
C LYS A 724 4.82 1.63 52.45
N ALA A 725 4.28 1.33 53.63
CA ALA A 725 3.24 0.31 53.79
C ALA A 725 1.92 0.67 53.08
N GLU A 726 1.49 1.93 53.17
CA GLU A 726 0.31 2.47 52.45
C GLU A 726 0.51 2.44 50.93
N GLU A 727 1.67 2.88 50.45
CA GLU A 727 2.04 2.88 49.02
C GLU A 727 2.05 1.46 48.44
N VAL A 728 2.64 0.49 49.16
CA VAL A 728 2.59 -0.93 48.77
C VAL A 728 1.17 -1.49 48.76
N ARG A 729 0.30 -1.06 49.69
CA ARG A 729 -1.13 -1.46 49.71
C ARG A 729 -1.86 -0.94 48.47
N ILE A 730 -1.70 0.35 48.15
CA ILE A 730 -2.31 0.98 46.97
C ILE A 730 -1.77 0.35 45.68
N ALA A 731 -0.47 0.07 45.58
CA ALA A 731 0.13 -0.60 44.43
C ALA A 731 -0.36 -2.05 44.27
N ALA A 732 -0.59 -2.78 45.37
CA ALA A 732 -1.16 -4.13 45.32
C ALA A 732 -2.64 -4.13 44.90
N GLU A 733 -3.43 -3.16 45.37
CA GLU A 733 -4.83 -2.98 44.99
C GLU A 733 -4.97 -2.56 43.52
N ALA A 734 -4.13 -1.63 43.05
CA ALA A 734 -4.06 -1.23 41.65
C ALA A 734 -3.70 -2.41 40.73
N ARG A 735 -2.67 -3.20 41.08
CA ARG A 735 -2.31 -4.43 40.33
C ARG A 735 -3.44 -5.45 40.28
N LYS A 736 -4.23 -5.58 41.35
CA LYS A 736 -5.38 -6.49 41.39
C LYS A 736 -6.53 -6.00 40.50
N ALA A 737 -6.79 -4.70 40.46
CA ALA A 737 -7.75 -4.08 39.54
C ALA A 737 -7.29 -4.19 38.06
N GLU A 738 -6.00 -3.99 37.80
CA GLU A 738 -5.38 -4.15 36.48
C GLU A 738 -5.46 -5.61 35.99
N GLN A 739 -5.13 -6.59 36.84
CA GLN A 739 -5.31 -8.01 36.52
C GLN A 739 -6.78 -8.38 36.26
N ALA A 740 -7.73 -7.80 37.01
CA ALA A 740 -9.15 -8.01 36.76
C ALA A 740 -9.59 -7.42 35.41
N ARG A 741 -9.10 -6.23 35.03
CA ARG A 741 -9.37 -5.64 33.71
C ARG A 741 -8.78 -6.50 32.59
N LEU A 742 -7.51 -6.89 32.69
CA LEU A 742 -6.83 -7.75 31.72
C LEU A 742 -7.49 -9.13 31.57
N ALA A 743 -8.09 -9.68 32.64
CA ALA A 743 -8.86 -10.91 32.57
C ALA A 743 -10.21 -10.73 31.84
N ALA A 744 -10.92 -9.63 32.07
CA ALA A 744 -12.15 -9.30 31.36
C ALA A 744 -11.88 -9.01 29.86
N GLU A 745 -10.85 -8.21 29.57
CA GLU A 745 -10.37 -7.85 28.24
C GLU A 745 -10.00 -9.10 27.42
N ARG A 746 -9.31 -10.07 28.02
CA ARG A 746 -9.05 -11.39 27.39
C ARG A 746 -10.32 -12.20 27.15
N ALA A 747 -11.24 -12.24 28.12
CA ALA A 747 -12.50 -12.98 27.98
C ALA A 747 -13.47 -12.36 26.95
N GLU A 748 -13.31 -11.07 26.64
CA GLU A 748 -14.01 -10.38 25.54
C GLU A 748 -13.33 -10.65 24.19
N ALA A 749 -12.00 -10.52 24.11
CA ALA A 749 -11.23 -10.87 22.92
C ALA A 749 -11.41 -12.34 22.50
N GLU A 750 -11.50 -13.27 23.46
CA GLU A 750 -11.76 -14.69 23.20
C GLU A 750 -13.15 -14.93 22.58
N ARG A 751 -14.18 -14.15 22.99
CA ARG A 751 -15.51 -14.19 22.37
C ARG A 751 -15.51 -13.61 20.96
N GLN A 752 -14.83 -12.47 20.77
CA GLN A 752 -14.69 -11.85 19.45
C GLN A 752 -13.92 -12.78 18.48
N ALA A 753 -12.87 -13.46 18.94
CA ALA A 753 -12.15 -14.46 18.16
C ALA A 753 -13.02 -15.69 17.82
N ALA A 754 -13.85 -16.17 18.75
CA ALA A 754 -14.78 -17.27 18.49
C ALA A 754 -15.87 -16.87 17.47
N GLU A 755 -16.39 -15.64 17.53
CA GLU A 755 -17.35 -15.11 16.57
C GLU A 755 -16.72 -14.87 15.19
N ALA A 756 -15.51 -14.31 15.14
CA ALA A 756 -14.75 -14.12 13.90
C ALA A 756 -14.49 -15.47 13.21
N LYS A 757 -14.12 -16.52 13.94
CA LYS A 757 -13.95 -17.87 13.39
C LYS A 757 -15.26 -18.48 12.87
N ARG A 758 -16.39 -18.23 13.54
CA ARG A 758 -17.73 -18.62 13.04
C ARG A 758 -18.05 -17.95 11.70
N ILE A 759 -17.77 -16.65 11.57
CA ILE A 759 -18.00 -15.87 10.35
C ILE A 759 -17.03 -16.29 9.23
N ALA A 760 -15.78 -16.61 9.55
CA ALA A 760 -14.80 -17.13 8.60
C ALA A 760 -15.21 -18.49 8.04
N GLU A 761 -15.63 -19.43 8.89
CA GLU A 761 -16.15 -20.74 8.48
C GLU A 761 -17.40 -20.59 7.60
N GLU A 762 -18.36 -19.75 7.99
CA GLU A 762 -19.58 -19.48 7.21
C GLU A 762 -19.27 -18.88 5.83
N ARG A 763 -18.26 -18.00 5.74
CA ARG A 763 -17.74 -17.47 4.46
C ARG A 763 -17.01 -18.53 3.63
N TYR A 764 -16.24 -19.42 4.26
CA TYR A 764 -15.53 -20.50 3.58
C TYR A 764 -16.50 -21.51 2.97
N GLN A 765 -17.54 -21.92 3.71
CA GLN A 765 -18.62 -22.76 3.19
C GLN A 765 -19.38 -22.06 2.05
N ALA A 766 -19.65 -20.75 2.17
CA ALA A 766 -20.25 -19.97 1.08
C ALA A 766 -19.35 -19.87 -0.18
N HIS A 767 -18.03 -19.81 -0.01
CA HIS A 767 -17.08 -19.85 -1.13
C HIS A 767 -17.11 -21.22 -1.83
N LEU A 768 -17.01 -22.32 -1.09
CA LEU A 768 -17.10 -23.69 -1.66
C LEU A 768 -18.44 -23.93 -2.38
N GLU A 769 -19.54 -23.43 -1.82
CA GLU A 769 -20.86 -23.42 -2.47
C GLU A 769 -20.87 -22.62 -3.78
N ALA A 770 -20.21 -21.45 -3.83
CA ALA A 770 -20.13 -20.61 -5.02
C ALA A 770 -19.21 -21.22 -6.09
N GLU A 771 -18.07 -21.78 -5.69
CA GLU A 771 -17.12 -22.48 -6.56
C GLU A 771 -17.76 -23.71 -7.21
N ARG A 772 -18.49 -24.54 -6.44
CA ARG A 772 -19.26 -25.67 -6.99
C ARG A 772 -20.29 -25.22 -8.03
N LYS A 773 -21.05 -24.14 -7.74
CA LYS A 773 -22.02 -23.56 -8.69
C LYS A 773 -21.34 -22.99 -9.94
N ALA A 774 -20.15 -22.42 -9.80
CA ALA A 774 -19.35 -21.93 -10.92
C ALA A 774 -18.78 -23.07 -11.77
N GLU A 775 -18.37 -24.19 -11.18
CA GLU A 775 -17.94 -25.37 -11.92
C GLU A 775 -19.11 -26.04 -12.64
N GLU A 776 -20.25 -26.23 -11.97
CA GLU A 776 -21.49 -26.73 -12.59
C GLU A 776 -21.89 -25.85 -13.80
N ALA A 777 -21.82 -24.52 -13.67
CA ALA A 777 -22.09 -23.60 -14.77
C ALA A 777 -21.05 -23.71 -15.92
N ARG A 778 -19.75 -23.89 -15.61
CA ARG A 778 -18.70 -24.14 -16.60
C ARG A 778 -18.94 -25.45 -17.35
N GLN A 779 -19.31 -26.53 -16.67
CA GLN A 779 -19.62 -27.82 -17.32
C GLN A 779 -20.89 -27.72 -18.19
N GLN A 780 -21.92 -26.99 -17.75
CA GLN A 780 -23.10 -26.72 -18.58
C GLN A 780 -22.76 -25.90 -19.84
N ALA A 781 -21.91 -24.87 -19.71
CA ALA A 781 -21.46 -24.07 -20.85
C ALA A 781 -20.64 -24.90 -21.85
N LEU A 782 -19.74 -25.77 -21.37
CA LEU A 782 -18.98 -26.70 -22.22
C LEU A 782 -19.89 -27.70 -22.94
N ALA A 783 -20.91 -28.25 -22.26
CA ALA A 783 -21.89 -29.13 -22.88
C ALA A 783 -22.72 -28.41 -23.96
N GLN A 784 -23.16 -27.17 -23.71
CA GLN A 784 -23.86 -26.34 -24.70
C GLN A 784 -22.98 -26.03 -25.91
N ALA A 785 -21.71 -25.65 -25.70
CA ALA A 785 -20.75 -25.40 -26.78
C ALA A 785 -20.47 -26.67 -27.61
N GLU A 786 -20.45 -27.86 -27.00
CA GLU A 786 -20.29 -29.11 -27.74
C GLU A 786 -21.52 -29.47 -28.58
N VAL A 787 -22.73 -29.18 -28.08
CA VAL A 787 -24.00 -29.31 -28.83
C VAL A 787 -24.04 -28.32 -30.00
N GLU A 788 -23.64 -27.06 -29.79
CA GLU A 788 -23.57 -26.05 -30.86
C GLU A 788 -22.54 -26.44 -31.94
N ARG A 789 -21.35 -26.91 -31.54
CA ARG A 789 -20.35 -27.45 -32.48
C ARG A 789 -20.94 -28.59 -33.32
N LYS A 790 -21.57 -29.58 -32.70
CA LYS A 790 -22.22 -30.71 -33.40
C LYS A 790 -23.34 -30.25 -34.33
N ALA A 791 -24.10 -29.21 -33.95
CA ALA A 791 -25.12 -28.61 -34.81
C ALA A 791 -24.50 -27.90 -36.03
N LYS A 792 -23.40 -27.15 -35.84
CA LYS A 792 -22.66 -26.48 -36.91
C LYS A 792 -22.01 -27.48 -37.88
N GLU A 793 -21.32 -28.50 -37.37
CA GLU A 793 -20.75 -29.58 -38.18
C GLU A 793 -21.83 -30.28 -39.02
N ARG A 794 -23.02 -30.53 -38.44
CA ARG A 794 -24.17 -31.09 -39.16
C ARG A 794 -24.72 -30.15 -40.23
N ALA A 795 -24.78 -28.83 -39.96
CA ALA A 795 -25.20 -27.84 -40.94
C ALA A 795 -24.22 -27.72 -42.12
N GLU A 796 -22.91 -27.73 -41.84
CA GLU A 796 -21.86 -27.75 -42.88
C GLU A 796 -21.91 -29.04 -43.71
N ALA A 797 -22.13 -30.20 -43.08
CA ALA A 797 -22.32 -31.46 -43.80
C ALA A 797 -23.55 -31.42 -44.73
N ILE A 798 -24.68 -30.86 -44.28
CA ILE A 798 -25.88 -30.67 -45.10
C ILE A 798 -25.61 -29.75 -46.30
N GLN A 799 -24.86 -28.66 -46.11
CA GLN A 799 -24.48 -27.77 -47.22
C GLN A 799 -23.56 -28.46 -48.23
N ARG A 800 -22.55 -29.23 -47.79
CA ARG A 800 -21.68 -30.00 -48.69
C ARG A 800 -22.46 -31.02 -49.52
N VAL A 801 -23.46 -31.69 -48.94
CA VAL A 801 -24.36 -32.61 -49.68
C VAL A 801 -25.21 -31.84 -50.70
N LYS A 802 -25.75 -30.67 -50.34
CA LYS A 802 -26.53 -29.81 -51.25
C LYS A 802 -25.67 -29.31 -52.42
N GLU A 803 -24.46 -28.87 -52.15
CA GLU A 803 -23.48 -28.43 -53.15
C GLU A 803 -23.04 -29.57 -54.08
N GLN A 804 -22.84 -30.79 -53.55
CA GLN A 804 -22.60 -31.98 -54.37
C GLN A 804 -23.78 -32.30 -55.28
N GLN A 805 -25.02 -32.20 -54.80
CA GLN A 805 -26.21 -32.39 -55.63
C GLN A 805 -26.34 -31.31 -56.71
N GLU A 806 -26.03 -30.05 -56.41
CA GLU A 806 -26.08 -28.98 -57.40
C GLU A 806 -24.98 -29.13 -58.47
N ASN A 807 -23.75 -29.47 -58.07
CA ASN A 807 -22.67 -29.77 -59.01
C ASN A 807 -22.97 -31.02 -59.87
N ALA A 808 -23.64 -32.04 -59.32
CA ALA A 808 -24.13 -33.18 -60.08
C ALA A 808 -25.20 -32.78 -61.11
N ARG A 809 -26.14 -31.89 -60.74
CA ARG A 809 -27.14 -31.33 -61.69
C ARG A 809 -26.47 -30.53 -62.81
N ARG A 810 -25.57 -29.60 -62.48
CA ARG A 810 -24.81 -28.80 -63.46
C ARG A 810 -24.02 -29.69 -64.44
N ARG A 811 -23.39 -30.77 -63.96
CA ARG A 811 -22.72 -31.77 -64.81
C ARG A 811 -23.68 -32.54 -65.72
N ALA A 812 -24.85 -32.96 -65.20
CA ALA A 812 -25.87 -33.64 -66.01
C ALA A 812 -26.50 -32.72 -67.06
N GLU A 813 -26.60 -31.43 -66.78
CA GLU A 813 -27.08 -30.40 -67.71
C GLU A 813 -26.05 -30.11 -68.81
N LEU A 814 -24.76 -29.94 -68.46
CA LEU A 814 -23.67 -29.86 -69.44
C LEU A 814 -23.60 -31.08 -70.36
N ALA A 815 -23.76 -32.30 -69.81
CA ALA A 815 -23.81 -33.52 -70.61
C ALA A 815 -25.01 -33.55 -71.57
N ARG A 816 -26.19 -33.03 -71.15
CA ARG A 816 -27.34 -32.87 -72.05
C ARG A 816 -27.08 -31.86 -73.17
N GLN A 817 -26.45 -30.72 -72.85
CA GLN A 817 -26.07 -29.72 -73.86
C GLN A 817 -25.06 -30.28 -74.87
N GLN A 818 -24.10 -31.11 -74.42
CA GLN A 818 -23.17 -31.81 -75.30
C GLN A 818 -23.89 -32.80 -76.22
N ILE A 819 -24.77 -33.65 -75.69
CA ILE A 819 -25.58 -34.60 -76.48
C ILE A 819 -26.50 -33.87 -77.47
N GLU A 820 -27.09 -32.73 -77.09
CA GLU A 820 -27.90 -31.92 -77.99
C GLU A 820 -27.06 -31.26 -79.10
N ALA A 821 -25.89 -30.72 -78.78
CA ALA A 821 -24.96 -30.16 -79.75
C ALA A 821 -24.44 -31.21 -80.73
N GLU A 822 -24.07 -32.40 -80.24
CA GLU A 822 -23.67 -33.55 -81.06
C GLU A 822 -24.81 -34.01 -81.98
N ARG A 823 -26.03 -34.12 -81.45
CA ARG A 823 -27.23 -34.47 -82.24
C ARG A 823 -27.56 -33.42 -83.31
N LYS A 824 -27.29 -32.14 -83.02
CA LYS A 824 -27.47 -31.01 -83.95
C LYS A 824 -26.39 -30.99 -85.04
N ALA A 825 -25.15 -31.32 -84.70
CA ALA A 825 -24.07 -31.56 -85.67
C ALA A 825 -24.37 -32.77 -86.56
N ALA A 826 -24.86 -33.87 -85.99
CA ALA A 826 -25.29 -35.06 -86.72
C ALA A 826 -26.55 -34.82 -87.60
N GLN A 827 -27.36 -33.80 -87.31
CA GLN A 827 -28.40 -33.32 -88.23
C GLN A 827 -27.83 -32.47 -89.36
N ALA A 828 -26.90 -31.54 -89.09
CA ALA A 828 -26.24 -30.76 -90.13
C ALA A 828 -25.48 -31.66 -91.13
N ALA A 829 -24.84 -32.73 -90.64
CA ALA A 829 -24.16 -33.73 -91.47
C ALA A 829 -25.11 -34.57 -92.36
N LYS A 830 -26.43 -34.47 -92.19
CA LYS A 830 -27.44 -35.10 -93.06
C LYS A 830 -27.98 -34.18 -94.16
N THR A 831 -27.45 -32.97 -94.28
CA THR A 831 -27.78 -32.00 -95.34
C THR A 831 -26.52 -31.54 -96.07
N GLY A 832 -25.86 -32.48 -96.77
CA GLY A 832 -24.78 -32.21 -97.73
C GLY A 832 -24.99 -33.06 -99.00
N PRO A 833 -24.92 -32.48 -100.21
CA PRO A 833 -25.18 -33.18 -101.46
C PRO A 833 -24.02 -34.09 -101.92
N SER A 834 -24.28 -34.88 -102.96
CA SER A 834 -23.48 -36.03 -103.38
C SER A 834 -22.26 -35.73 -104.26
N PHE A 835 -21.24 -36.57 -104.05
CA PHE A 835 -20.09 -36.97 -104.86
C PHE A 835 -20.14 -36.77 -106.40
N GLY A 836 -18.96 -36.44 -106.97
CA GLY A 836 -18.63 -36.39 -108.41
C GLY A 836 -17.96 -35.06 -108.78
N GLU A 837 -16.86 -34.99 -109.55
CA GLU A 837 -15.97 -36.01 -110.14
C GLU A 837 -14.58 -35.36 -110.41
N LEU A 838 -13.49 -36.16 -110.44
CA LEU A 838 -12.18 -35.99 -111.12
C LEU A 838 -11.51 -34.58 -111.15
N ASP A 839 -10.38 -34.30 -110.47
CA ASP A 839 -8.99 -34.79 -110.62
C ASP A 839 -8.09 -33.99 -111.60
N ASP A 840 -6.77 -34.01 -111.36
CA ASP A 840 -5.63 -33.50 -112.18
C ASP A 840 -5.43 -31.96 -112.33
N VAL A 841 -4.20 -31.37 -112.33
CA VAL A 841 -2.83 -31.89 -112.08
C VAL A 841 -1.81 -30.76 -111.71
N HIS A 842 -0.73 -31.10 -110.96
CA HIS A 842 0.56 -30.36 -110.77
C HIS A 842 0.55 -28.93 -110.16
N GLU A 843 1.62 -28.36 -109.58
CA GLU A 843 2.87 -28.86 -108.93
C GLU A 843 3.43 -27.71 -108.06
N ASP A 844 4.01 -27.99 -106.87
CA ASP A 844 5.38 -27.59 -106.42
C ASP A 844 5.64 -27.88 -104.91
N THR A 845 6.91 -27.84 -104.47
CA THR A 845 7.44 -28.48 -103.23
C THR A 845 8.28 -27.49 -102.35
N PRO A 846 9.06 -27.83 -101.25
CA PRO A 846 9.38 -29.14 -100.62
C PRO A 846 9.57 -29.27 -99.07
N SER A 847 9.66 -30.54 -98.59
CA SER A 847 10.37 -31.06 -97.36
C SER A 847 9.80 -30.73 -95.95
N VAL A 848 9.77 -31.60 -94.91
CA VAL A 848 10.80 -32.53 -94.33
C VAL A 848 10.18 -33.72 -93.53
N THR A 849 10.26 -34.94 -94.07
CA THR A 849 10.97 -36.15 -93.52
C THR A 849 10.75 -36.76 -92.09
N ILE A 850 9.98 -37.88 -92.00
CA ILE A 850 10.27 -39.20 -91.27
C ILE A 850 10.23 -39.24 -89.70
N PRO A 851 9.95 -40.38 -88.97
CA PRO A 851 9.59 -41.79 -89.31
C PRO A 851 8.32 -42.44 -88.67
N ASN A 852 7.97 -43.61 -89.23
CA ASN A 852 7.19 -44.79 -88.76
C ASN A 852 7.47 -45.29 -87.30
N ALA A 853 6.51 -45.89 -86.55
CA ALA A 853 6.02 -47.31 -86.48
C ALA A 853 7.06 -48.35 -85.93
N VAL A 854 6.77 -49.56 -85.40
CA VAL A 854 5.73 -50.60 -85.65
C VAL A 854 5.54 -51.55 -84.41
N SER A 855 4.46 -52.38 -84.41
CA SER A 855 4.35 -53.76 -83.83
C SER A 855 4.15 -54.00 -82.30
N ILE A 856 3.75 -55.24 -81.96
CA ILE A 856 3.11 -55.69 -80.70
C ILE A 856 3.63 -57.10 -80.27
N ASP A 857 3.69 -57.32 -78.94
CA ASP A 857 3.90 -58.56 -78.16
C ASP A 857 5.14 -59.45 -78.37
N GLU A 858 5.90 -59.65 -77.28
CA GLU A 858 6.56 -60.93 -76.96
C GLU A 858 6.67 -61.10 -75.42
N LEU A 859 6.56 -62.34 -74.92
CA LEU A 859 6.45 -62.67 -73.48
C LEU A 859 7.77 -63.16 -72.87
N THR A 860 8.12 -62.73 -71.64
CA THR A 860 8.76 -63.56 -70.57
C THR A 860 8.95 -62.79 -69.24
N LYS A 861 9.38 -63.47 -68.17
CA LYS A 861 9.61 -62.98 -66.78
C LYS A 861 10.90 -63.66 -66.22
N PRO A 862 11.62 -63.18 -65.16
CA PRO A 862 11.19 -62.27 -64.08
C PRO A 862 12.23 -61.19 -63.59
N ARG A 863 11.94 -60.60 -62.41
CA ARG A 863 12.73 -59.73 -61.46
C ARG A 863 14.27 -59.98 -61.37
N PRO A 864 15.15 -59.03 -60.90
CA PRO A 864 14.95 -58.25 -59.63
C PRO A 864 15.67 -56.87 -59.35
N THR A 865 15.18 -56.18 -58.30
CA THR A 865 15.86 -55.34 -57.25
C THR A 865 16.76 -54.09 -57.48
N ALA A 866 16.42 -53.03 -56.70
CA ALA A 866 17.28 -52.23 -55.78
C ALA A 866 18.00 -50.89 -56.18
N SER A 867 17.42 -49.79 -55.68
CA SER A 867 17.97 -48.58 -55.01
C SER A 867 19.50 -48.32 -54.91
N GLN A 868 19.91 -47.09 -55.29
CA GLN A 868 20.94 -46.24 -54.64
C GLN A 868 20.43 -44.77 -54.63
N ASN A 869 20.55 -43.91 -53.60
CA ASN A 869 21.63 -43.51 -52.66
C ASN A 869 22.63 -42.50 -53.29
N THR A 870 23.16 -41.45 -52.63
CA THR A 870 22.95 -40.81 -51.28
C THR A 870 23.69 -39.46 -51.22
N ARG A 871 23.30 -38.54 -50.29
CA ARG A 871 24.14 -37.64 -49.43
C ARG A 871 23.30 -36.43 -48.93
N ARG A 872 23.38 -35.95 -47.68
CA ARG A 872 24.09 -36.45 -46.46
C ARG A 872 23.56 -35.73 -45.18
N ARG A 873 23.58 -36.44 -44.03
CA ARG A 873 23.86 -35.93 -42.66
C ARG A 873 22.76 -35.16 -41.89
N ASP A 874 22.46 -35.35 -40.59
CA ASP A 874 22.80 -36.39 -39.58
C ASP A 874 21.58 -36.63 -38.61
N GLN A 875 21.65 -37.58 -37.67
CA GLN A 875 20.53 -38.01 -36.78
C GLN A 875 20.80 -37.81 -35.27
N ARG A 876 19.73 -37.64 -34.46
CA ARG A 876 19.38 -38.52 -33.30
C ARG A 876 17.97 -38.23 -32.72
N GLN A 877 17.55 -39.04 -31.74
CA GLN A 877 16.14 -39.35 -31.37
C GLN A 877 15.79 -38.94 -29.92
N PRO A 878 14.50 -38.93 -29.52
CA PRO A 878 14.00 -40.06 -28.70
C PRO A 878 12.58 -40.57 -29.11
N GLN A 879 12.02 -41.51 -28.33
CA GLN A 879 10.97 -42.45 -28.76
C GLN A 879 9.58 -42.21 -28.12
N GLN A 880 8.53 -42.75 -28.75
CA GLN A 880 7.24 -43.11 -28.12
C GLN A 880 7.23 -44.62 -27.78
N ASN A 881 6.32 -45.07 -26.91
CA ASN A 881 6.11 -46.50 -26.64
C ASN A 881 4.60 -46.86 -26.67
N GLN A 882 4.29 -48.12 -26.97
CA GLN A 882 2.93 -48.59 -27.29
C GLN A 882 2.33 -49.48 -26.18
N GLN A 883 0.99 -49.60 -26.17
CA GLN A 883 0.24 -50.57 -25.36
C GLN A 883 -0.39 -51.64 -26.25
N TYR A 884 -0.47 -52.90 -25.77
CA TYR A 884 -1.74 -53.65 -25.61
C TYR A 884 -1.55 -55.06 -25.00
N ALA A 885 -2.36 -55.37 -23.97
CA ALA A 885 -2.86 -56.68 -23.50
C ALA A 885 -1.90 -57.87 -23.19
N GLN A 886 -1.96 -58.41 -21.94
CA GLN A 886 -2.59 -59.73 -21.65
C GLN A 886 -2.72 -60.09 -20.14
N GLN A 887 -3.91 -60.61 -19.80
CA GLN A 887 -4.34 -61.62 -18.80
C GLN A 887 -3.69 -61.80 -17.39
N ASN A 888 -4.57 -61.65 -16.39
CA ASN A 888 -4.62 -62.10 -14.98
C ASN A 888 -4.02 -63.49 -14.62
N PRO A 889 -3.75 -63.77 -13.32
CA PRO A 889 -4.79 -64.40 -12.49
C PRO A 889 -4.97 -63.89 -11.02
N MET A 890 -6.10 -64.34 -10.45
CA MET A 890 -6.59 -64.39 -9.05
C MET A 890 -5.51 -64.78 -7.99
N THR A 891 -5.61 -64.55 -6.65
CA THR A 891 -6.67 -64.12 -5.66
C THR A 891 -5.95 -63.73 -4.34
N ASP A 892 -6.48 -63.15 -3.25
CA ASP A 892 -7.78 -62.57 -2.82
C ASP A 892 -7.45 -61.45 -1.76
N GLY A 893 -8.23 -60.96 -0.77
CA GLY A 893 -9.60 -61.24 -0.29
C GLY A 893 -9.93 -60.59 1.07
N GLN A 894 -11.21 -60.22 1.29
CA GLN A 894 -11.84 -59.68 2.53
C GLN A 894 -11.27 -58.34 3.08
N GLN A 895 -11.99 -57.24 3.39
CA GLN A 895 -13.36 -56.89 3.88
C GLN A 895 -13.48 -56.63 5.40
N GLY A 896 -14.16 -55.51 5.75
CA GLY A 896 -14.41 -55.00 7.12
C GLY A 896 -13.96 -53.53 7.27
N GLN A 897 -14.75 -52.50 6.93
CA GLN A 897 -15.99 -51.98 7.56
C GLN A 897 -15.89 -51.53 9.04
N ALA A 898 -15.43 -50.29 9.22
CA ALA A 898 -15.95 -49.30 10.21
C ALA A 898 -15.89 -49.68 11.72
N PRO A 899 -16.46 -48.85 12.61
CA PRO A 899 -15.83 -47.62 13.09
C PRO A 899 -15.54 -47.66 14.61
N TYR A 900 -14.85 -46.66 15.14
CA TYR A 900 -14.71 -46.49 16.60
C TYR A 900 -15.18 -45.12 17.11
N SER A 901 -16.04 -45.16 18.12
CA SER A 901 -16.51 -44.03 18.90
C SER A 901 -15.76 -43.88 20.22
N SER A 902 -16.03 -42.79 20.93
CA SER A 902 -15.40 -42.42 22.20
C SER A 902 -15.73 -43.35 23.37
N GLN A 903 -14.77 -43.50 24.29
CA GLN A 903 -15.07 -43.67 25.72
C GLN A 903 -13.92 -43.16 26.61
N GLN A 904 -14.24 -42.91 27.88
CA GLN A 904 -13.36 -42.32 28.89
C GLN A 904 -12.92 -43.38 29.91
N GLY A 905 -11.81 -43.14 30.62
CA GLY A 905 -11.71 -43.56 32.02
C GLY A 905 -10.35 -44.09 32.48
N GLN A 906 -9.88 -43.51 33.60
CA GLN A 906 -8.94 -44.09 34.58
C GLN A 906 -7.49 -44.38 34.12
N GLN A 907 -6.52 -44.58 35.02
CA GLN A 907 -6.08 -43.79 36.20
C GLN A 907 -4.87 -44.53 36.80
N ASN A 908 -3.87 -43.79 37.30
CA ASN A 908 -2.83 -44.26 38.24
C ASN A 908 -1.83 -45.33 37.67
N ASP A 909 -0.57 -45.44 38.10
CA ASP A 909 0.25 -44.58 38.94
C ASP A 909 1.76 -44.84 38.71
N ASP A 910 2.59 -44.00 39.33
CA ASP A 910 3.82 -44.37 40.08
C ASP A 910 5.25 -44.05 39.55
N GLN A 911 6.09 -43.65 40.53
CA GLN A 911 7.57 -43.64 40.63
C GLN A 911 8.47 -42.63 39.84
N ASN A 912 8.79 -41.54 40.56
CA ASN A 912 10.01 -40.68 40.50
C ASN A 912 11.29 -41.51 40.91
N PRO A 913 12.58 -41.08 40.76
CA PRO A 913 13.14 -39.75 41.09
C PRO A 913 14.25 -39.17 40.16
N PRO A 914 14.66 -37.88 40.32
CA PRO A 914 15.70 -37.22 39.51
C PRO A 914 17.14 -37.40 40.03
N LYS A 915 18.14 -36.96 39.23
CA LYS A 915 19.56 -36.85 39.63
C LYS A 915 20.13 -35.44 39.42
N LEU A 916 21.07 -35.06 40.28
CA LEU A 916 21.75 -33.77 40.32
C LEU A 916 23.02 -33.71 39.45
N TYR A 917 23.51 -32.47 39.29
CA TYR A 917 24.81 -32.04 38.73
C TYR A 917 26.05 -32.79 39.26
N PRO A 918 27.21 -32.57 38.61
CA PRO A 918 28.17 -31.64 39.24
C PRO A 918 28.68 -30.51 38.31
N MET A 919 29.27 -29.47 38.90
CA MET A 919 30.02 -28.41 38.19
C MET A 919 31.51 -28.74 38.09
N GLY A 920 32.24 -28.02 37.21
CA GLY A 920 33.57 -27.51 37.57
C GLY A 920 34.68 -27.64 36.54
N GLN A 921 34.77 -26.69 35.59
CA GLN A 921 35.81 -25.65 35.58
C GLN A 921 35.42 -24.50 34.64
#